data_AF-A0A9P5YL78-F1
#
_entry.id   AF-A0A9P5YL78-F1
#
_cell.length_a   1.000
_cell.length_b   1.000
_cell.length_c   1.000
_cell.angle_alpha   90.00
_cell.angle_beta   90.00
_cell.angle_gamma   90.00
#
_symmetry.space_group_name_H-M   'P 1'
#
loop_
_entity.id
_entity.type
_entity.pdbx_description
1 polymer ?
#
loop_
_entity_poly.entity_id
_entity_poly.type
_entity_poly.pdbx_seq_one_letter_code
_entity_poly.pdbx_strand_id
1 'polypeptide(L)'
;MATHLAIATTAKGQIDSVEVPTESPGEGELRLKVEYSSLIAFDTYMTDLGYTVKQYPTTLGFNVSGIVVEVGSGVTDVATGDRECFYFKVAAFAYASPRSKGMQEYSIQPRNVCAKIPDSLPLDEAATIPDNFVTAFYTLFNQIGLPIPDSFPATAPPPLAHTAIFIYGASSTTGQYALQLLRLAGYQRIVAVSNAIHHSWLRTLGAGFAFDQRSPWLVQNVARVVAGGDNKAMLVMDCIGSEDTLDYIAKFISPKGKLAVLLPMKESEKLIVGGVENLHMGIPPNKNPLPEGTEVIGVRTFLYREKDQYLADNLLPKILPSLLEAGHIKPNRVRLMEEGSFKERVSNGLDLLRNAKLGGDKVIVKIPQSNVRRADMLPSNRTASRHIPNALGRLSGAVAGSGSSGRVKPTRPSALAPKMASRSIHSHIGMSSAASVSSWKDSRRGYAAESVGTPRATRKPHFNKILIANRGEIACRVIRTAKKLGIRTVAVYSEVDKDALHVKLADEAYCIGPAPSSESYLRMNKIIEVCHQSGAQAVHPGYGFLSENAIFSEKLAKEGIVFIGPPASAIVSMGSKSESKNIMIAAGVPCVPGYHGTDQDPQCLYEKAQEIGFPVLIKAIHGGGGKGMRIVTDPSSAAFQEALTSAQRESLKAFGNDTVLIEKYIERPRHVEVQVFADTQGNVVSLWERDCSVQRRNQKIIEEAPAPGLSAELRVDLSSKAIAAAKAVNYVGAGTVEFIFDNDTEQFYFMEMNTRLQVEHPVTEMVTGLDLVEWQLEVAAGNTLPLAQASIPLVGHAFEARIYAENPRNNFLPDSGPLLYLSTPTPTHIFAPEFSPVSKTPGTLASDLTPSLSSHDSTTIHPSLRIEQGFTQGSQIGVFYDPMIAKVVVHGKDRTEALRMLRKALDEYHVVGVSTNVEFLRTLAGNERFINQELETGFIPKHFNELFPPIEEPKPELLAQAALFVALRDHTDIPTTGTSSPWASLPSRRFGGDKYERIITLQTETTSTEPVTVHVESTTPGHFDVTVKTSTSSHTFPSVPAQLISPTTVSTTLSSVFAKTTVVSQPPSPSVPASTSPNTMERLRVFSEGHKTTLVIPSPNWLISLGGDVLSAAKGAIKAPMPSLVVEMRVKVGERVEEGQAVVVLESMKTETVLRANVAGVVKAIGCKNGEMVEEGKELVDIEADSESS
;
A
#
# COMPACT_ATOMS: atom_id res chain seq x y z
N MET A 1 34.95 -10.82 21.14
CA MET A 1 34.97 -11.37 22.51
C MET A 1 34.23 -10.37 23.39
N ALA A 2 33.42 -10.76 24.37
CA ALA A 2 33.17 -12.12 24.87
C ALA A 2 31.97 -12.81 24.19
N THR A 3 31.73 -14.08 24.55
CA THR A 3 30.51 -14.85 24.26
C THR A 3 29.82 -15.18 25.58
N HIS A 4 28.51 -14.98 25.65
CA HIS A 4 27.70 -15.59 26.71
C HIS A 4 26.60 -16.45 26.10
N LEU A 5 26.72 -17.75 26.36
CA LEU A 5 25.84 -18.82 25.90
C LEU A 5 25.05 -19.32 27.11
N ALA A 6 23.73 -19.47 26.98
CA ALA A 6 22.88 -20.05 28.01
C ALA A 6 22.25 -21.35 27.48
N ILE A 7 22.73 -22.50 27.96
CA ILE A 7 22.12 -23.82 27.71
C ILE A 7 21.46 -24.29 29.00
N ALA A 8 20.20 -24.74 28.91
CA ALA A 8 19.57 -25.59 29.90
C ALA A 8 18.69 -26.63 29.18
N THR A 9 18.85 -27.91 29.51
CA THR A 9 18.19 -29.02 28.81
C THR A 9 17.20 -29.79 29.67
N THR A 10 16.07 -30.13 29.05
CA THR A 10 15.13 -31.23 29.37
C THR A 10 14.35 -31.25 30.70
N ALA A 11 13.03 -31.38 30.53
CA ALA A 11 12.01 -31.93 31.43
C ALA A 11 11.32 -31.03 32.48
N LYS A 12 10.00 -30.84 32.27
CA LYS A 12 8.94 -30.45 33.23
C LYS A 12 9.21 -29.23 34.16
N GLY A 13 9.11 -28.04 33.55
CA GLY A 13 8.36 -26.94 34.17
C GLY A 13 9.10 -25.61 34.34
N GLN A 14 8.60 -24.58 33.64
CA GLN A 14 8.94 -23.15 33.77
C GLN A 14 10.39 -22.75 33.43
N ILE A 15 10.58 -22.14 32.25
CA ILE A 15 10.98 -20.74 32.05
C ILE A 15 11.12 -20.53 30.54
N ASP A 16 10.43 -19.53 29.99
CA ASP A 16 10.27 -19.35 28.53
C ASP A 16 11.16 -18.22 27.95
N SER A 17 12.00 -17.57 28.77
CA SER A 17 12.87 -16.47 28.32
C SER A 17 14.08 -16.24 29.23
N VAL A 18 15.24 -16.00 28.62
CA VAL A 18 16.36 -15.23 29.18
C VAL A 18 16.75 -14.23 28.10
N GLU A 19 16.69 -12.93 28.39
CA GLU A 19 17.02 -11.87 27.42
C GLU A 19 18.52 -11.53 27.39
N VAL A 20 18.93 -10.81 26.36
CA VAL A 20 20.33 -10.44 26.11
C VAL A 20 20.79 -9.40 27.14
N PRO A 21 21.87 -9.65 27.91
CA PRO A 21 22.37 -8.66 28.85
C PRO A 21 23.04 -7.50 28.12
N THR A 22 22.59 -6.28 28.41
CA THR A 22 23.43 -5.07 28.32
C THR A 22 24.53 -5.17 29.39
N GLU A 23 25.76 -4.76 29.04
CA GLU A 23 26.91 -4.94 29.96
C GLU A 23 26.88 -3.95 31.15
N SER A 24 26.32 -2.75 30.98
CA SER A 24 26.08 -1.76 32.05
C SER A 24 24.95 -0.79 31.65
N PRO A 25 24.25 -0.15 32.61
CA PRO A 25 23.32 0.96 32.34
C PRO A 25 24.07 2.26 31.93
N GLY A 26 23.49 3.04 31.02
CA GLY A 26 24.02 4.33 30.59
C GLY A 26 23.83 5.49 31.59
N GLU A 27 24.24 6.70 31.20
CA GLU A 27 23.97 7.91 31.98
C GLU A 27 22.45 8.15 32.05
N GLY A 28 21.92 8.29 33.27
CA GLY A 28 20.48 8.37 33.49
C GLY A 28 19.73 7.05 33.30
N GLU A 29 20.34 5.90 33.56
CA GLU A 29 19.68 4.58 33.49
C GLU A 29 19.88 3.71 34.74
N LEU A 30 19.03 2.69 34.89
CA LEU A 30 19.03 1.68 35.93
C LEU A 30 18.97 0.28 35.30
N ARG A 31 19.74 -0.69 35.81
CA ARG A 31 19.56 -2.10 35.46
C ARG A 31 18.60 -2.74 36.46
N LEU A 32 17.55 -3.40 35.97
CA LEU A 32 16.43 -3.87 36.80
C LEU A 32 16.06 -5.32 36.52
N LYS A 33 16.00 -6.12 37.59
CA LYS A 33 15.57 -7.52 37.58
C LYS A 33 14.06 -7.60 37.80
N VAL A 34 13.32 -7.68 36.71
CA VAL A 34 11.85 -7.70 36.69
C VAL A 34 11.31 -9.00 37.27
N GLU A 35 10.31 -8.88 38.14
CA GLU A 35 9.55 -9.99 38.73
C GLU A 35 8.12 -10.09 38.17
N TYR A 36 7.55 -8.95 37.73
CA TYR A 36 6.18 -8.84 37.23
C TYR A 36 6.09 -7.80 36.11
N SER A 37 5.27 -8.08 35.09
CA SER A 37 4.91 -7.15 34.00
C SER A 37 3.40 -7.19 33.70
N SER A 38 2.88 -6.16 33.02
CA SER A 38 1.49 -6.14 32.52
C SER A 38 1.33 -5.28 31.26
N LEU A 39 0.35 -5.65 30.43
CA LEU A 39 0.12 -5.18 29.05
C LEU A 39 -1.26 -4.50 28.90
N ILE A 40 -1.39 -3.60 27.91
CA ILE A 40 -2.66 -2.96 27.55
C ILE A 40 -3.32 -3.74 26.40
N ALA A 41 -4.57 -4.19 26.58
CA ALA A 41 -5.29 -4.96 25.57
C ALA A 41 -5.73 -4.14 24.32
N PHE A 42 -5.64 -2.81 24.38
CA PHE A 42 -5.97 -1.91 23.28
C PHE A 42 -4.76 -1.66 22.36
N ASP A 43 -3.54 -1.76 22.89
CA ASP A 43 -2.32 -1.52 22.13
C ASP A 43 -2.11 -2.58 21.05
N THR A 44 -2.52 -3.83 21.28
CA THR A 44 -2.52 -4.89 20.25
C THR A 44 -3.26 -4.42 18.99
N TYR A 45 -4.49 -3.93 19.14
CA TYR A 45 -5.31 -3.49 18.01
C TYR A 45 -4.84 -2.17 17.38
N MET A 46 -4.26 -1.26 18.18
CA MET A 46 -3.69 0.00 17.67
C MET A 46 -2.35 -0.22 16.94
N THR A 47 -1.52 -1.17 17.39
CA THR A 47 -0.25 -1.53 16.73
C THR A 47 -0.49 -2.40 15.50
N ASP A 48 -1.44 -3.35 15.53
CA ASP A 48 -1.86 -4.12 14.35
C ASP A 48 -2.48 -3.23 13.25
N LEU A 49 -2.94 -2.02 13.61
CA LEU A 49 -3.41 -0.97 12.69
C LEU A 49 -2.42 0.21 12.50
N GLY A 50 -1.19 0.10 13.03
CA GLY A 50 -0.08 1.03 12.75
C GLY A 50 -0.11 2.40 13.45
N TYR A 51 -1.01 2.65 14.40
CA TYR A 51 -1.14 3.95 15.06
C TYR A 51 -0.02 4.21 16.08
N THR A 52 0.80 5.24 15.82
CA THR A 52 1.84 5.75 16.73
C THR A 52 1.58 7.22 17.09
N VAL A 53 1.74 7.57 18.37
CA VAL A 53 1.62 8.96 18.86
C VAL A 53 2.93 9.71 18.61
N LYS A 54 2.86 10.82 17.86
CA LYS A 54 4.05 11.46 17.27
C LYS A 54 4.66 12.64 18.05
N GLN A 55 3.88 13.33 18.91
CA GLN A 55 4.30 14.61 19.51
C GLN A 55 4.36 14.61 21.06
N TYR A 56 4.38 13.43 21.67
CA TYR A 56 5.01 13.23 22.98
C TYR A 56 5.93 12.01 22.85
N PRO A 57 7.17 12.02 23.39
CA PRO A 57 8.17 10.97 23.16
C PRO A 57 7.92 9.71 24.01
N THR A 58 6.67 9.33 24.21
CA THR A 58 6.22 8.35 25.19
C THR A 58 5.10 7.50 24.60
N THR A 59 5.46 6.37 23.99
CA THR A 59 4.55 5.22 23.88
C THR A 59 4.09 4.84 25.29
N LEU A 60 2.84 4.42 25.45
CA LEU A 60 2.36 3.96 26.75
C LEU A 60 3.12 2.68 27.15
N GLY A 61 3.59 2.64 28.39
CA GLY A 61 4.61 1.69 28.83
C GLY A 61 4.04 0.37 29.37
N PHE A 62 4.83 -0.68 29.26
CA PHE A 62 4.66 -1.87 30.09
C PHE A 62 4.85 -1.48 31.56
N ASN A 63 3.86 -1.73 32.41
CA ASN A 63 4.04 -1.56 33.85
C ASN A 63 4.84 -2.76 34.39
N VAL A 64 6.03 -2.51 34.94
CA VAL A 64 6.90 -3.56 35.51
C VAL A 64 7.31 -3.25 36.95
N SER A 65 7.60 -4.31 37.70
CA SER A 65 8.10 -4.24 39.08
C SER A 65 9.26 -5.22 39.23
N GLY A 66 10.32 -4.80 39.92
CA GLY A 66 11.57 -5.56 40.01
C GLY A 66 12.51 -5.07 41.10
N ILE A 67 13.71 -5.63 41.12
CA ILE A 67 14.80 -5.24 42.04
C ILE A 67 15.91 -4.56 41.22
N VAL A 68 16.36 -3.38 41.65
CA VAL A 68 17.46 -2.64 41.02
C VAL A 68 18.76 -3.42 41.24
N VAL A 69 19.43 -3.78 40.15
CA VAL A 69 20.70 -4.52 40.15
C VAL A 69 21.88 -3.56 40.05
N GLU A 70 21.75 -2.52 39.24
CA GLU A 70 22.85 -1.61 38.88
C GLU A 70 22.31 -0.21 38.61
N VAL A 71 23.13 0.81 38.83
CA VAL A 71 22.75 2.23 38.75
C VAL A 71 23.77 2.96 37.86
N GLY A 72 23.29 3.56 36.78
CA GLY A 72 24.10 4.38 35.88
C GLY A 72 24.42 5.75 36.44
N SER A 73 25.41 6.43 35.86
CA SER A 73 25.82 7.77 36.29
C SER A 73 24.67 8.78 36.18
N GLY A 74 24.58 9.72 37.13
CA GLY A 74 23.55 10.77 37.13
C GLY A 74 22.20 10.38 37.77
N VAL A 75 22.01 9.13 38.20
CA VAL A 75 20.83 8.73 38.99
C VAL A 75 21.12 8.88 40.48
N THR A 76 20.40 9.77 41.16
CA THR A 76 20.64 10.16 42.57
C THR A 76 19.66 9.58 43.58
N ASP A 77 18.47 9.14 43.13
CA ASP A 77 17.30 8.97 43.99
C ASP A 77 16.94 7.49 44.24
N VAL A 78 17.76 6.55 43.75
CA VAL A 78 17.51 5.09 43.74
C VAL A 78 18.85 4.35 43.89
N ALA A 79 18.90 3.28 44.68
CA ALA A 79 20.09 2.47 44.94
C ALA A 79 19.96 1.02 44.46
N THR A 80 21.09 0.36 44.21
CA THR A 80 21.14 -1.11 44.02
C THR A 80 20.57 -1.82 45.24
N GLY A 81 19.60 -2.72 44.99
CA GLY A 81 18.84 -3.44 46.01
C GLY A 81 17.40 -2.94 46.21
N ASP A 82 17.08 -1.72 45.74
CA ASP A 82 15.72 -1.16 45.86
C ASP A 82 14.70 -1.97 45.03
N ARG A 83 13.49 -2.13 45.57
CA ARG A 83 12.42 -2.94 44.97
C ARG A 83 11.22 -2.10 44.57
N GLU A 84 11.46 -1.21 43.60
CA GLU A 84 10.52 -0.18 43.17
C GLU A 84 9.60 -0.62 42.01
N CYS A 85 8.53 0.15 41.82
CA CYS A 85 7.62 0.01 40.68
C CYS A 85 7.80 1.22 39.76
N PHE A 86 8.06 0.95 38.49
CA PHE A 86 8.47 1.97 37.53
C PHE A 86 7.62 1.91 36.26
N TYR A 87 7.64 3.02 35.51
CA TYR A 87 6.92 3.20 34.25
C TYR A 87 7.93 3.53 33.16
N PHE A 88 7.95 2.74 32.07
CA PHE A 88 9.10 2.70 31.16
C PHE A 88 8.76 2.68 29.68
N LYS A 89 9.73 3.15 28.89
CA LYS A 89 9.75 3.14 27.42
C LYS A 89 10.66 2.01 26.91
N VAL A 90 10.28 0.76 27.13
CA VAL A 90 10.98 -0.41 26.55
C VAL A 90 10.09 -1.06 25.51
N ALA A 91 10.62 -1.26 24.31
CA ALA A 91 9.97 -2.01 23.24
C ALA A 91 10.38 -3.49 23.30
N ALA A 92 9.73 -4.27 24.17
CA ALA A 92 9.93 -5.72 24.29
C ALA A 92 8.68 -6.48 23.86
N PHE A 93 8.81 -7.39 22.89
CA PHE A 93 7.71 -8.27 22.46
C PHE A 93 7.77 -9.59 23.23
N ALA A 94 6.75 -9.89 24.05
CA ALA A 94 6.64 -11.15 24.76
C ALA A 94 5.21 -11.73 24.72
N TYR A 95 5.01 -12.81 23.97
CA TYR A 95 3.78 -13.60 23.98
C TYR A 95 3.88 -14.73 25.03
N ALA A 96 3.44 -14.47 26.26
CA ALA A 96 3.40 -15.48 27.33
C ALA A 96 2.15 -15.34 28.22
N SER A 97 1.67 -16.45 28.79
CA SER A 97 0.50 -16.41 29.68
C SER A 97 0.87 -15.91 31.09
N PRO A 98 -0.07 -15.31 31.88
CA PRO A 98 0.19 -14.76 33.22
C PRO A 98 0.50 -15.79 34.34
N ARG A 99 1.18 -16.89 34.04
CA ARG A 99 1.53 -17.99 34.97
C ARG A 99 3.03 -18.33 35.01
N SER A 100 3.85 -17.78 34.12
CA SER A 100 5.31 -17.95 34.13
C SER A 100 5.97 -16.88 35.02
N LYS A 101 6.57 -17.27 36.16
CA LYS A 101 7.48 -16.40 36.92
C LYS A 101 8.89 -16.59 36.40
N GLY A 102 9.28 -15.80 35.39
CA GLY A 102 10.68 -15.67 34.96
C GLY A 102 11.29 -14.40 35.55
N MET A 103 12.58 -14.44 35.90
CA MET A 103 13.35 -13.23 36.18
C MET A 103 14.02 -12.76 34.89
N GLN A 104 13.74 -11.53 34.49
CA GLN A 104 14.30 -10.87 33.30
C GLN A 104 15.11 -9.64 33.74
N GLU A 105 16.15 -9.24 33.00
CA GLU A 105 16.99 -8.08 33.33
C GLU A 105 17.03 -7.08 32.16
N TYR A 106 16.81 -5.80 32.45
CA TYR A 106 16.73 -4.72 31.45
C TYR A 106 17.47 -3.45 31.92
N SER A 107 18.07 -2.69 31.00
CA SER A 107 18.49 -1.28 31.22
C SER A 107 17.33 -0.32 30.97
N ILE A 108 17.06 0.61 31.90
CA ILE A 108 15.83 1.41 31.89
C ILE A 108 15.94 2.76 32.61
N GLN A 109 15.33 3.82 32.05
CA GLN A 109 15.43 5.19 32.55
C GLN A 109 14.57 5.47 33.81
N PRO A 110 15.09 6.20 34.82
CA PRO A 110 14.41 6.39 36.11
C PRO A 110 13.19 7.31 36.08
N ARG A 111 12.47 7.29 37.21
CA ARG A 111 11.15 7.90 37.48
C ARG A 111 11.11 9.43 37.39
N ASN A 112 12.27 10.09 37.38
CA ASN A 112 12.39 11.54 37.16
C ASN A 112 12.38 11.92 35.66
N VAL A 113 12.62 10.96 34.75
CA VAL A 113 12.48 11.14 33.29
C VAL A 113 11.13 10.62 32.78
N CYS A 114 10.58 9.56 33.40
CA CYS A 114 9.25 9.02 33.09
C CYS A 114 8.23 9.39 34.17
N ALA A 115 7.42 10.41 33.88
CA ALA A 115 6.53 11.06 34.85
C ALA A 115 5.57 10.11 35.58
N LYS A 116 5.65 10.12 36.91
CA LYS A 116 4.51 9.88 37.81
C LYS A 116 3.38 10.86 37.42
N ILE A 117 2.10 10.47 37.53
CA ILE A 117 1.04 11.51 37.63
C ILE A 117 1.38 12.33 38.89
N PRO A 118 1.67 13.64 38.77
CA PRO A 118 2.07 14.44 39.91
C PRO A 118 0.97 14.44 40.96
N ASP A 119 1.33 14.51 42.25
CA ASP A 119 0.36 14.47 43.36
C ASP A 119 -0.63 15.64 43.30
N SER A 120 -0.31 16.68 42.51
CA SER A 120 -1.23 17.68 41.97
C SER A 120 -1.13 17.75 40.44
N LEU A 121 -2.25 17.56 39.75
CA LEU A 121 -2.36 17.53 38.29
C LEU A 121 -3.23 18.71 37.81
N PRO A 122 -2.66 19.72 37.13
CA PRO A 122 -3.42 20.80 36.48
C PRO A 122 -4.47 20.27 35.51
N LEU A 123 -5.60 20.96 35.38
CA LEU A 123 -6.73 20.49 34.56
C LEU A 123 -6.39 20.43 33.06
N ASP A 124 -5.48 21.29 32.61
CA ASP A 124 -4.92 21.35 31.26
C ASP A 124 -3.78 20.33 31.00
N GLU A 125 -3.25 19.70 32.05
CA GLU A 125 -2.39 18.50 31.93
C GLU A 125 -3.24 17.22 31.97
N ALA A 126 -4.25 17.16 32.84
CA ALA A 126 -5.26 16.09 32.86
C ALA A 126 -6.00 15.94 31.52
N ALA A 127 -6.11 17.04 30.77
CA ALA A 127 -6.65 17.11 29.41
C ALA A 127 -5.88 16.27 28.37
N THR A 128 -4.65 15.81 28.67
CA THR A 128 -3.78 15.11 27.70
C THR A 128 -3.96 13.58 27.68
N ILE A 129 -4.79 13.02 28.55
CA ILE A 129 -4.87 11.58 28.83
C ILE A 129 -5.89 10.89 27.88
N PRO A 130 -5.62 9.68 27.32
CA PRO A 130 -6.42 9.10 26.21
C PRO A 130 -7.91 8.84 26.49
N ASP A 131 -8.74 8.76 25.44
CA ASP A 131 -10.21 8.60 25.48
C ASP A 131 -10.74 7.50 26.44
N ASN A 132 -10.00 6.40 26.63
CA ASN A 132 -10.39 5.33 27.56
C ASN A 132 -10.34 5.78 29.04
N PHE A 133 -9.49 6.76 29.37
CA PHE A 133 -9.45 7.42 30.68
C PHE A 133 -10.64 8.37 30.88
N VAL A 134 -11.00 9.16 29.85
CA VAL A 134 -12.24 9.97 29.86
C VAL A 134 -13.47 9.07 30.06
N THR A 135 -13.45 7.88 29.44
CA THR A 135 -14.50 6.86 29.61
C THR A 135 -14.53 6.29 31.02
N ALA A 136 -13.38 5.92 31.60
CA ALA A 136 -13.28 5.46 32.99
C ALA A 136 -13.74 6.55 33.98
N PHE A 137 -13.36 7.81 33.76
CA PHE A 137 -13.73 8.98 34.54
C PHE A 137 -15.25 9.29 34.46
N TYR A 138 -15.83 9.34 33.25
CA TYR A 138 -17.27 9.52 33.07
C TYR A 138 -18.09 8.40 33.74
N THR A 139 -17.57 7.17 33.71
CA THR A 139 -18.17 6.02 34.39
C THR A 139 -18.07 6.16 35.91
N LEU A 140 -16.86 6.42 36.43
CA LEU A 140 -16.52 6.58 37.85
C LEU A 140 -17.35 7.63 38.57
N PHE A 141 -17.56 8.77 37.92
CA PHE A 141 -18.20 9.91 38.55
C PHE A 141 -19.66 10.05 38.10
N ASN A 142 -19.88 10.34 36.82
CA ASN A 142 -21.18 10.75 36.31
C ASN A 142 -22.23 9.61 36.21
N GLN A 143 -21.82 8.35 36.08
CA GLN A 143 -22.77 7.22 35.96
C GLN A 143 -23.04 6.52 37.29
N ILE A 144 -22.01 6.17 38.07
CA ILE A 144 -22.23 5.58 39.41
C ILE A 144 -22.61 6.61 40.49
N GLY A 145 -22.64 7.91 40.16
CA GLY A 145 -23.19 8.96 41.01
C GLY A 145 -22.23 9.52 42.07
N LEU A 146 -20.93 9.50 41.78
CA LEU A 146 -19.89 10.08 42.63
C LEU A 146 -19.56 11.50 42.14
N PRO A 147 -19.58 12.53 43.00
CA PRO A 147 -19.29 13.90 42.57
C PRO A 147 -17.82 14.07 42.16
N ILE A 148 -17.60 14.79 41.06
CA ILE A 148 -16.28 15.22 40.59
C ILE A 148 -15.80 16.37 41.48
N PRO A 149 -14.57 16.34 42.02
CA PRO A 149 -14.00 17.46 42.76
C PRO A 149 -13.50 18.58 41.82
N ASP A 150 -13.44 19.81 42.31
CA ASP A 150 -12.97 20.97 41.55
C ASP A 150 -11.46 20.94 41.21
N SER A 151 -10.71 20.03 41.82
CA SER A 151 -9.26 19.88 41.65
C SER A 151 -8.78 18.43 41.84
N PHE A 152 -7.61 18.12 41.30
CA PHE A 152 -6.87 16.87 41.55
C PHE A 152 -5.48 17.24 42.12
N PRO A 153 -5.20 16.99 43.42
CA PRO A 153 -6.03 16.24 44.35
C PRO A 153 -7.24 17.08 44.78
N ALA A 154 -8.27 16.41 45.30
CA ALA A 154 -9.41 17.11 45.88
C ALA A 154 -8.95 17.89 47.14
N THR A 155 -9.20 19.21 47.16
CA THR A 155 -8.85 20.09 48.30
C THR A 155 -9.62 19.75 49.58
N ALA A 156 -10.75 19.05 49.47
CA ALA A 156 -11.48 18.44 50.57
C ALA A 156 -12.07 17.09 50.13
N PRO A 157 -12.33 16.13 51.05
CA PRO A 157 -12.96 14.86 50.70
C PRO A 157 -14.38 15.06 50.13
N PRO A 158 -14.73 14.43 49.00
CA PRO A 158 -16.06 14.55 48.41
C PRO A 158 -17.16 13.89 49.25
N PRO A 159 -18.44 14.24 49.04
CA PRO A 159 -19.56 13.41 49.46
C PRO A 159 -19.34 11.96 49.04
N LEU A 160 -19.64 11.02 49.94
CA LEU A 160 -19.38 9.57 49.77
C LEU A 160 -17.90 9.13 49.76
N ALA A 161 -16.91 9.98 50.08
CA ALA A 161 -15.48 9.63 50.14
C ALA A 161 -15.13 8.36 50.95
N HIS A 162 -15.90 8.04 51.98
CA HIS A 162 -15.73 6.86 52.84
C HIS A 162 -16.60 5.66 52.45
N THR A 163 -17.22 5.68 51.26
CA THR A 163 -17.96 4.53 50.70
C THR A 163 -16.97 3.51 50.14
N ALA A 164 -17.23 2.22 50.32
CA ALA A 164 -16.41 1.16 49.73
C ALA A 164 -16.71 1.05 48.22
N ILE A 165 -15.71 1.31 47.38
CA ILE A 165 -15.80 1.25 45.92
C ILE A 165 -14.94 0.08 45.43
N PHE A 166 -15.55 -0.89 44.75
CA PHE A 166 -14.89 -2.12 44.33
C PHE A 166 -14.50 -2.08 42.85
N ILE A 167 -13.22 -2.27 42.57
CA ILE A 167 -12.66 -2.37 41.21
C ILE A 167 -12.32 -3.84 40.96
N TYR A 168 -13.11 -4.51 40.13
CA TYR A 168 -12.86 -5.88 39.69
C TYR A 168 -11.99 -5.87 38.44
N GLY A 169 -10.96 -6.73 38.43
CA GLY A 169 -9.89 -6.65 37.43
C GLY A 169 -8.96 -5.46 37.66
N ALA A 170 -8.71 -5.09 38.92
CA ALA A 170 -7.93 -3.90 39.29
C ALA A 170 -6.47 -3.88 38.77
N SER A 171 -5.91 -5.05 38.41
CA SER A 171 -4.59 -5.15 37.76
C SER A 171 -4.60 -4.84 36.27
N SER A 172 -5.77 -4.67 35.63
CA SER A 172 -5.88 -4.11 34.28
C SER A 172 -5.50 -2.63 34.27
N THR A 173 -5.04 -2.11 33.13
CA THR A 173 -4.69 -0.68 32.97
C THR A 173 -5.83 0.25 33.37
N THR A 174 -7.07 -0.08 32.95
CA THR A 174 -8.28 0.67 33.34
C THR A 174 -8.50 0.64 34.85
N GLY A 175 -8.31 -0.52 35.49
CA GLY A 175 -8.43 -0.67 36.94
C GLY A 175 -7.39 0.13 37.72
N GLN A 176 -6.14 0.15 37.26
CA GLN A 176 -5.03 0.92 37.86
C GLN A 176 -5.27 2.44 37.78
N TYR A 177 -5.76 2.95 36.64
CA TYR A 177 -6.08 4.37 36.50
C TYR A 177 -7.33 4.76 37.29
N ALA A 178 -8.38 3.91 37.31
CA ALA A 178 -9.58 4.18 38.09
C ALA A 178 -9.29 4.27 39.60
N LEU A 179 -8.39 3.41 40.08
CA LEU A 179 -7.89 3.37 41.46
C LEU A 179 -7.12 4.67 41.82
N GLN A 180 -6.20 5.11 40.97
CA GLN A 180 -5.46 6.36 41.17
C GLN A 180 -6.36 7.60 41.08
N LEU A 181 -7.31 7.63 40.14
CA LEU A 181 -8.30 8.71 39.99
C LEU A 181 -9.17 8.87 41.23
N LEU A 182 -9.73 7.77 41.76
CA LEU A 182 -10.48 7.80 43.01
C LEU A 182 -9.64 8.30 44.17
N ARG A 183 -8.36 7.88 44.25
CA ARG A 183 -7.45 8.26 45.33
C ARG A 183 -7.14 9.76 45.30
N LEU A 184 -6.84 10.31 44.12
CA LEU A 184 -6.60 11.74 43.91
C LEU A 184 -7.88 12.56 44.13
N ALA A 185 -9.05 12.04 43.75
CA ALA A 185 -10.34 12.65 44.04
C ALA A 185 -10.78 12.58 45.51
N GLY A 186 -9.92 12.08 46.42
CA GLY A 186 -10.17 12.10 47.86
C GLY A 186 -11.02 10.92 48.38
N TYR A 187 -11.37 9.94 47.56
CA TYR A 187 -11.99 8.70 48.03
C TYR A 187 -10.97 7.84 48.77
N GLN A 188 -11.39 7.21 49.87
CA GLN A 188 -10.49 6.61 50.86
C GLN A 188 -10.66 5.10 51.04
N ARG A 189 -11.77 4.51 50.58
CA ARG A 189 -12.08 3.07 50.73
C ARG A 189 -12.20 2.37 49.38
N ILE A 190 -11.14 2.51 48.58
CA ILE A 190 -10.98 1.84 47.29
C ILE A 190 -10.54 0.40 47.53
N VAL A 191 -11.27 -0.56 46.94
CA VAL A 191 -11.01 -2.00 47.09
C VAL A 191 -10.65 -2.60 45.74
N ALA A 192 -9.41 -3.06 45.62
CA ALA A 192 -8.88 -3.67 44.41
C ALA A 192 -9.08 -5.19 44.43
N VAL A 193 -9.70 -5.75 43.39
CA VAL A 193 -9.85 -7.21 43.21
C VAL A 193 -9.09 -7.64 41.95
N SER A 194 -8.10 -8.51 42.14
CA SER A 194 -7.20 -9.05 41.10
C SER A 194 -6.56 -10.35 41.59
N ASN A 195 -5.67 -10.99 40.83
CA ASN A 195 -4.84 -12.08 41.38
C ASN A 195 -3.99 -11.59 42.58
N ALA A 196 -3.78 -12.44 43.59
CA ALA A 196 -2.96 -12.17 44.80
C ALA A 196 -1.58 -11.55 44.51
N ILE A 197 -0.95 -11.97 43.40
CA ILE A 197 0.38 -11.56 42.95
C ILE A 197 0.52 -10.03 42.74
N HIS A 198 -0.58 -9.31 42.47
CA HIS A 198 -0.57 -7.86 42.21
C HIS A 198 -0.88 -7.01 43.46
N HIS A 199 -1.18 -7.62 44.62
CA HIS A 199 -1.76 -6.92 45.77
C HIS A 199 -0.87 -5.87 46.41
N SER A 200 0.45 -6.07 46.43
CA SER A 200 1.38 -5.11 47.02
C SER A 200 1.39 -3.80 46.22
N TRP A 201 1.56 -3.91 44.90
CA TRP A 201 1.56 -2.81 43.96
C TRP A 201 0.21 -2.08 43.87
N LEU A 202 -0.92 -2.79 43.89
CA LEU A 202 -2.23 -2.12 43.90
C LEU A 202 -2.47 -1.28 45.17
N ARG A 203 -1.80 -1.61 46.29
CA ARG A 203 -1.79 -0.76 47.49
C ARG A 203 -0.90 0.46 47.33
N THR A 204 0.26 0.36 46.66
CA THR A 204 1.12 1.54 46.41
C THR A 204 0.47 2.54 45.45
N LEU A 205 -0.40 2.08 44.55
CA LEU A 205 -1.25 2.96 43.72
C LEU A 205 -2.42 3.63 44.49
N GLY A 206 -2.72 3.18 45.72
CA GLY A 206 -3.75 3.80 46.58
C GLY A 206 -4.92 2.90 47.00
N ALA A 207 -4.91 1.59 46.76
CA ALA A 207 -5.96 0.71 47.27
C ALA A 207 -5.86 0.56 48.81
N GLY A 208 -6.94 0.90 49.51
CA GLY A 208 -7.04 0.66 50.95
C GLY A 208 -7.13 -0.83 51.29
N PHE A 209 -7.71 -1.63 50.38
CA PHE A 209 -7.78 -3.08 50.49
C PHE A 209 -7.50 -3.73 49.12
N ALA A 210 -6.78 -4.85 49.11
CA ALA A 210 -6.58 -5.67 47.93
C ALA A 210 -6.94 -7.13 48.24
N PHE A 211 -7.78 -7.75 47.41
CA PHE A 211 -8.30 -9.11 47.60
C PHE A 211 -8.11 -9.99 46.35
N ASP A 212 -7.93 -11.29 46.56
CA ASP A 212 -7.61 -12.22 45.48
C ASP A 212 -8.90 -12.68 44.81
N GLN A 213 -9.02 -12.40 43.50
CA GLN A 213 -10.14 -12.83 42.65
C GLN A 213 -10.34 -14.35 42.65
N ARG A 214 -9.31 -15.13 42.99
CA ARG A 214 -9.38 -16.59 43.12
C ARG A 214 -9.65 -17.08 44.55
N SER A 215 -9.75 -16.20 45.54
CA SER A 215 -9.98 -16.61 46.92
C SER A 215 -11.42 -17.11 47.12
N PRO A 216 -11.63 -18.32 47.70
CA PRO A 216 -12.98 -18.75 48.08
C PRO A 216 -13.57 -17.86 49.19
N TRP A 217 -12.73 -17.12 49.91
CA TRP A 217 -13.13 -16.18 50.97
C TRP A 217 -13.42 -14.77 50.46
N LEU A 218 -13.34 -14.49 49.15
CA LEU A 218 -13.47 -13.14 48.59
C LEU A 218 -14.81 -12.49 48.97
N VAL A 219 -15.93 -13.21 48.87
CA VAL A 219 -17.26 -12.68 49.25
C VAL A 219 -17.30 -12.26 50.74
N GLN A 220 -16.70 -13.05 51.64
CA GLN A 220 -16.64 -12.71 53.07
C GLN A 220 -15.63 -11.58 53.37
N ASN A 221 -14.58 -11.45 52.55
CA ASN A 221 -13.62 -10.34 52.65
C ASN A 221 -14.21 -9.01 52.12
N VAL A 222 -15.01 -9.07 51.05
CA VAL A 222 -15.85 -7.94 50.59
C VAL A 222 -16.82 -7.52 51.69
N ALA A 223 -17.56 -8.47 52.27
CA ALA A 223 -18.48 -8.23 53.38
C ALA A 223 -17.82 -7.51 54.58
N ARG A 224 -16.61 -7.93 54.97
CA ARG A 224 -15.83 -7.29 56.05
C ARG A 224 -15.44 -5.83 55.78
N VAL A 225 -15.40 -5.40 54.51
CA VAL A 225 -14.99 -4.04 54.11
C VAL A 225 -16.19 -3.12 53.82
N VAL A 226 -17.40 -3.66 53.66
CA VAL A 226 -18.63 -2.85 53.62
C VAL A 226 -19.15 -2.65 55.03
N ALA A 227 -19.04 -1.42 55.55
CA ALA A 227 -19.51 -1.09 56.90
C ALA A 227 -20.97 -0.61 56.88
N GLY A 228 -21.91 -1.53 57.12
CA GLY A 228 -23.35 -1.23 57.27
C GLY A 228 -24.22 -1.78 56.14
N GLY A 229 -25.46 -2.19 56.47
CA GLY A 229 -26.39 -2.81 55.53
C GLY A 229 -26.12 -4.31 55.30
N ASP A 230 -26.59 -4.82 54.16
CA ASP A 230 -26.72 -6.25 53.84
C ASP A 230 -25.38 -6.99 53.59
N ASN A 231 -24.25 -6.50 54.10
CA ASN A 231 -22.89 -7.02 53.89
C ASN A 231 -22.48 -7.11 52.40
N LYS A 232 -23.07 -6.27 51.53
CA LYS A 232 -22.94 -6.30 50.07
C LYS A 232 -22.47 -4.98 49.48
N ALA A 233 -21.68 -5.03 48.42
CA ALA A 233 -21.13 -3.86 47.75
C ALA A 233 -22.24 -3.02 47.07
N MET A 234 -22.22 -1.71 47.30
CA MET A 234 -23.13 -0.75 46.68
C MET A 234 -22.58 -0.16 45.37
N LEU A 235 -21.26 -0.12 45.19
CA LEU A 235 -20.59 0.44 44.02
C LEU A 235 -19.51 -0.53 43.53
N VAL A 236 -19.70 -1.08 42.32
CA VAL A 236 -18.78 -2.04 41.69
C VAL A 236 -18.48 -1.62 40.27
N MET A 237 -17.23 -1.82 39.83
CA MET A 237 -16.76 -1.59 38.48
C MET A 237 -16.08 -2.85 37.96
N ASP A 238 -16.54 -3.37 36.82
CA ASP A 238 -15.86 -4.43 36.07
C ASP A 238 -14.97 -3.81 34.99
N CYS A 239 -13.65 -3.95 35.16
CA CYS A 239 -12.65 -3.46 34.22
C CYS A 239 -12.16 -4.52 33.21
N ILE A 240 -12.79 -5.71 33.16
CA ILE A 240 -12.42 -6.81 32.25
C ILE A 240 -13.59 -7.24 31.35
N GLY A 241 -14.82 -7.30 31.86
CA GLY A 241 -16.03 -7.46 31.04
C GLY A 241 -16.23 -8.87 30.45
N SER A 242 -16.65 -9.83 31.28
CA SER A 242 -16.95 -11.21 30.82
C SER A 242 -18.15 -11.83 31.56
N GLU A 243 -18.85 -12.81 30.93
CA GLU A 243 -20.01 -13.49 31.54
C GLU A 243 -19.63 -14.11 32.91
N ASP A 244 -18.50 -14.82 32.98
CA ASP A 244 -17.93 -15.37 34.23
C ASP A 244 -17.72 -14.34 35.36
N THR A 245 -17.42 -13.09 34.99
CA THR A 245 -17.19 -12.01 35.95
C THR A 245 -18.49 -11.47 36.53
N LEU A 246 -19.55 -11.38 35.72
CA LEU A 246 -20.89 -10.99 36.19
C LEU A 246 -21.46 -12.05 37.15
N ASP A 247 -21.31 -13.33 36.81
CA ASP A 247 -21.62 -14.48 37.67
C ASP A 247 -20.88 -14.45 39.01
N TYR A 248 -19.69 -13.85 39.06
CA TYR A 248 -18.92 -13.70 40.30
C TYR A 248 -19.34 -12.45 41.09
N ILE A 249 -19.52 -11.30 40.43
CA ILE A 249 -19.94 -10.03 41.05
C ILE A 249 -21.34 -10.15 41.69
N ALA A 250 -22.25 -10.88 41.06
CA ALA A 250 -23.58 -11.21 41.58
C ALA A 250 -23.58 -11.70 43.05
N LYS A 251 -22.54 -12.43 43.45
CA LYS A 251 -22.40 -13.06 44.77
C LYS A 251 -22.14 -12.05 45.89
N PHE A 252 -21.66 -10.84 45.58
CA PHE A 252 -21.33 -9.82 46.58
C PHE A 252 -21.92 -8.43 46.32
N ILE A 253 -22.55 -8.17 45.17
CA ILE A 253 -23.25 -6.90 44.90
C ILE A 253 -24.64 -6.84 45.58
N SER A 254 -25.05 -5.61 45.92
CA SER A 254 -26.35 -5.30 46.52
C SER A 254 -27.50 -5.32 45.49
N PRO A 255 -28.71 -5.77 45.87
CA PRO A 255 -29.96 -5.58 45.10
C PRO A 255 -30.36 -4.11 44.89
N LYS A 256 -29.63 -3.15 45.45
CA LYS A 256 -29.73 -1.71 45.15
C LYS A 256 -28.38 -1.09 44.77
N GLY A 257 -27.39 -1.94 44.47
CA GLY A 257 -26.05 -1.52 44.07
C GLY A 257 -25.99 -1.13 42.59
N LYS A 258 -25.01 -0.29 42.25
CA LYS A 258 -24.68 0.10 40.88
C LYS A 258 -23.46 -0.70 40.40
N LEU A 259 -23.58 -1.29 39.21
CA LEU A 259 -22.50 -1.99 38.52
C LEU A 259 -22.17 -1.30 37.20
N ALA A 260 -20.95 -0.78 37.07
CA ALA A 260 -20.40 -0.37 35.78
C ALA A 260 -19.74 -1.55 35.07
N VAL A 261 -20.08 -1.79 33.79
CA VAL A 261 -19.48 -2.86 32.96
C VAL A 261 -19.00 -2.28 31.63
N LEU A 262 -17.75 -2.59 31.27
CA LEU A 262 -17.15 -2.29 29.97
C LEU A 262 -17.32 -3.49 29.04
N LEU A 263 -18.06 -3.34 27.93
CA LEU A 263 -18.34 -4.44 26.99
C LEU A 263 -18.30 -4.00 25.51
N PRO A 264 -17.72 -4.83 24.61
CA PRO A 264 -17.90 -4.70 23.17
C PRO A 264 -19.32 -5.15 22.79
N MET A 265 -20.30 -4.23 22.86
CA MET A 265 -21.71 -4.60 22.72
C MET A 265 -22.10 -5.05 21.31
N LYS A 266 -22.73 -6.24 21.23
CA LYS A 266 -23.65 -6.60 20.14
C LYS A 266 -25.05 -6.03 20.42
N GLU A 267 -25.79 -5.70 19.37
CA GLU A 267 -27.10 -5.05 19.47
C GLU A 267 -28.22 -6.08 19.69
N SER A 268 -29.05 -5.89 20.72
CA SER A 268 -30.25 -6.68 21.01
C SER A 268 -31.33 -5.85 21.71
N GLU A 269 -32.52 -6.44 21.78
CA GLU A 269 -33.87 -5.85 21.80
C GLU A 269 -34.21 -4.77 22.86
N LYS A 270 -35.18 -3.91 22.51
CA LYS A 270 -35.71 -2.84 23.38
C LYS A 270 -36.83 -3.34 24.31
N LEU A 271 -36.88 -2.83 25.53
CA LEU A 271 -38.07 -2.88 26.40
C LEU A 271 -38.61 -1.46 26.61
N ILE A 272 -39.93 -1.26 26.49
CA ILE A 272 -40.59 0.04 26.68
C ILE A 272 -41.43 -0.02 27.96
N VAL A 273 -41.14 0.87 28.92
CA VAL A 273 -41.92 1.05 30.16
C VAL A 273 -42.15 2.55 30.36
N GLY A 274 -43.38 2.94 30.72
CA GLY A 274 -43.70 4.34 31.05
C GLY A 274 -43.64 5.36 29.90
N GLY A 275 -43.40 4.93 28.66
CA GLY A 275 -43.34 5.81 27.49
C GLY A 275 -41.98 6.49 27.22
N VAL A 276 -40.93 6.10 27.95
CA VAL A 276 -39.55 6.58 27.72
C VAL A 276 -38.71 5.47 27.08
N GLU A 277 -38.10 5.73 25.91
CA GLU A 277 -37.19 4.78 25.26
C GLU A 277 -35.80 4.79 25.93
N ASN A 278 -35.66 4.08 27.04
CA ASN A 278 -34.35 3.83 27.64
C ASN A 278 -33.58 2.74 26.87
N LEU A 279 -32.30 3.03 26.57
CA LEU A 279 -31.40 2.10 25.91
C LEU A 279 -30.71 1.24 26.99
N HIS A 280 -31.42 0.21 27.46
CA HIS A 280 -30.95 -0.74 28.47
C HIS A 280 -30.12 -1.87 27.86
N MET A 281 -29.18 -2.40 28.63
CA MET A 281 -28.40 -3.58 28.27
C MET A 281 -29.17 -4.84 28.72
N GLY A 282 -29.95 -5.42 27.81
CA GLY A 282 -30.75 -6.60 28.09
C GLY A 282 -29.92 -7.88 28.21
N ILE A 283 -29.41 -8.17 29.42
CA ILE A 283 -29.05 -9.56 29.76
C ILE A 283 -30.37 -10.35 29.78
N PRO A 284 -30.52 -11.46 29.03
CA PRO A 284 -31.79 -12.18 28.97
C PRO A 284 -32.25 -12.60 30.38
N PRO A 285 -33.56 -12.59 30.71
CA PRO A 285 -34.03 -12.90 32.07
C PRO A 285 -33.54 -14.26 32.59
N ASN A 286 -33.42 -15.24 31.70
CA ASN A 286 -32.95 -16.60 31.98
C ASN A 286 -31.41 -16.71 32.08
N LYS A 287 -30.69 -15.59 31.97
CA LYS A 287 -29.22 -15.47 31.93
C LYS A 287 -28.67 -14.32 32.76
N ASN A 288 -29.50 -13.54 33.45
CA ASN A 288 -29.02 -12.45 34.33
C ASN A 288 -28.65 -13.01 35.71
N PRO A 289 -27.35 -13.04 36.10
CA PRO A 289 -26.96 -13.54 37.41
C PRO A 289 -27.16 -12.51 38.52
N LEU A 290 -27.33 -11.23 38.18
CA LEU A 290 -27.31 -10.12 39.12
C LEU A 290 -28.62 -10.04 39.92
N PRO A 291 -28.58 -9.67 41.22
CA PRO A 291 -29.78 -9.54 42.04
C PRO A 291 -30.83 -8.58 41.47
N GLU A 292 -32.10 -8.90 41.70
CA GLU A 292 -33.22 -8.06 41.26
C GLU A 292 -33.13 -6.65 41.88
N GLY A 293 -33.10 -5.62 41.03
CA GLY A 293 -32.94 -4.22 41.41
C GLY A 293 -31.51 -3.66 41.29
N THR A 294 -30.49 -4.48 41.01
CA THR A 294 -29.13 -3.99 40.70
C THR A 294 -29.14 -3.13 39.43
N GLU A 295 -28.60 -1.92 39.50
CA GLU A 295 -28.54 -0.97 38.39
C GLU A 295 -27.28 -1.23 37.55
N VAL A 296 -27.46 -1.74 36.32
CA VAL A 296 -26.35 -2.10 35.43
C VAL A 296 -26.11 -1.01 34.39
N ILE A 297 -24.88 -0.49 34.38
CA ILE A 297 -24.42 0.64 33.57
C ILE A 297 -23.46 0.08 32.51
N GLY A 298 -23.95 -0.12 31.29
CA GLY A 298 -23.16 -0.62 30.15
C GLY A 298 -22.44 0.51 29.41
N VAL A 299 -21.14 0.38 29.23
CA VAL A 299 -20.26 1.40 28.62
C VAL A 299 -19.81 0.95 27.22
N ARG A 300 -19.99 1.82 26.20
CA ARG A 300 -19.66 1.52 24.79
C ARG A 300 -18.20 1.84 24.43
N THR A 301 -17.52 0.89 23.80
CA THR A 301 -16.12 1.00 23.34
C THR A 301 -15.98 0.64 21.84
N PHE A 302 -16.37 1.58 20.97
CA PHE A 302 -16.28 1.53 19.49
C PHE A 302 -17.22 0.57 18.72
N LEU A 303 -17.04 0.53 17.39
CA LEU A 303 -17.85 -0.17 16.38
C LEU A 303 -16.96 -1.12 15.57
N TYR A 304 -17.45 -2.32 15.28
CA TYR A 304 -16.86 -3.23 14.28
C TYR A 304 -17.63 -3.21 12.96
N ARG A 305 -16.94 -3.59 11.88
CA ARG A 305 -17.57 -3.91 10.59
C ARG A 305 -16.68 -4.90 9.83
N GLU A 306 -17.20 -6.11 9.59
CA GLU A 306 -16.65 -7.01 8.57
C GLU A 306 -17.80 -7.64 7.77
N LYS A 307 -17.66 -7.62 6.44
CA LYS A 307 -18.14 -8.61 5.48
C LYS A 307 -19.54 -9.21 5.71
N ASP A 308 -20.58 -8.36 5.62
CA ASP A 308 -21.93 -8.83 5.24
C ASP A 308 -22.44 -8.04 4.04
N GLN A 309 -22.60 -8.74 2.92
CA GLN A 309 -23.02 -8.20 1.63
C GLN A 309 -24.54 -8.28 1.45
N TYR A 310 -25.22 -9.21 2.14
CA TYR A 310 -26.67 -9.41 2.09
C TYR A 310 -27.43 -8.20 2.67
N LEU A 311 -26.86 -7.56 3.69
CA LEU A 311 -27.41 -6.32 4.29
C LEU A 311 -27.32 -5.10 3.37
N ALA A 312 -26.30 -5.00 2.52
CA ALA A 312 -26.10 -3.87 1.61
C ALA A 312 -27.19 -3.83 0.52
N ASP A 313 -27.47 -4.97 -0.10
CA ASP A 313 -28.33 -5.06 -1.28
C ASP A 313 -29.84 -4.99 -0.97
N ASN A 314 -30.24 -5.17 0.30
CA ASN A 314 -31.64 -5.38 0.68
C ASN A 314 -32.24 -4.33 1.62
N LEU A 315 -31.51 -3.88 2.66
CA LEU A 315 -32.14 -3.10 3.75
C LEU A 315 -32.25 -1.60 3.42
N LEU A 316 -31.16 -1.00 2.93
CA LEU A 316 -31.03 0.43 2.67
C LEU A 316 -31.96 0.96 1.56
N PRO A 317 -32.08 0.33 0.37
CA PRO A 317 -32.81 0.94 -0.74
C PRO A 317 -34.34 0.83 -0.66
N LYS A 318 -34.88 -0.15 0.09
CA LYS A 318 -36.29 -0.58 -0.02
C LYS A 318 -37.13 -0.32 1.24
N ILE A 319 -36.53 -0.34 2.42
CA ILE A 319 -37.26 -0.28 3.70
C ILE A 319 -37.11 1.09 4.38
N LEU A 320 -35.91 1.67 4.35
CA LEU A 320 -35.64 2.92 5.07
C LEU A 320 -36.43 4.16 4.54
N PRO A 321 -36.61 4.37 3.21
CA PRO A 321 -37.46 5.46 2.71
C PRO A 321 -38.93 5.28 3.12
N SER A 322 -39.42 4.04 3.01
CA SER A 322 -40.77 3.61 3.38
C SER A 322 -41.11 3.80 4.87
N LEU A 323 -40.11 3.99 5.73
CA LEU A 323 -40.25 4.28 7.17
C LEU A 323 -39.95 5.75 7.52
N LEU A 324 -39.69 6.61 6.52
CA LEU A 324 -39.43 8.04 6.64
C LEU A 324 -40.53 8.87 5.96
N GLU A 325 -40.96 8.52 4.74
CA GLU A 325 -42.17 9.09 4.10
C GLU A 325 -43.43 8.81 4.91
N ALA A 326 -43.37 7.72 5.68
CA ALA A 326 -44.41 7.19 6.51
C ALA A 326 -43.81 7.07 7.95
N GLY A 327 -43.34 8.20 8.45
CA GLY A 327 -42.30 8.38 9.48
C GLY A 327 -42.64 7.98 10.91
N HIS A 328 -42.74 6.67 11.15
CA HIS A 328 -42.44 6.11 12.48
C HIS A 328 -41.08 6.59 13.04
N ILE A 329 -40.15 6.98 12.18
CA ILE A 329 -38.81 7.46 12.57
C ILE A 329 -38.82 8.98 12.79
N LYS A 330 -38.83 9.40 14.07
CA LYS A 330 -38.63 10.80 14.51
C LYS A 330 -37.47 10.87 15.55
N PRO A 331 -36.27 11.44 15.28
CA PRO A 331 -35.20 11.72 16.30
C PRO A 331 -34.95 13.25 16.63
N ASN A 332 -34.37 13.81 17.75
CA ASN A 332 -34.10 15.31 17.94
C ASN A 332 -32.60 15.84 17.99
N ARG A 333 -32.20 16.98 17.36
CA ARG A 333 -30.79 17.42 17.03
C ARG A 333 -29.72 17.42 18.16
N VAL A 334 -28.47 17.01 17.84
CA VAL A 334 -27.23 17.11 18.67
C VAL A 334 -26.05 17.67 17.85
N ARG A 335 -25.20 18.55 18.40
CA ARG A 335 -24.16 19.27 17.63
C ARG A 335 -22.76 18.65 17.77
N LEU A 336 -22.06 18.44 16.65
CA LEU A 336 -20.64 18.06 16.61
C LEU A 336 -19.73 19.31 16.77
N MET A 337 -18.49 19.09 17.17
CA MET A 337 -17.39 20.07 17.07
C MET A 337 -16.33 19.48 16.14
N GLU A 338 -16.08 20.15 15.02
CA GLU A 338 -15.52 19.53 13.81
C GLU A 338 -14.07 19.98 13.51
N GLU A 339 -13.55 20.97 14.26
CA GLU A 339 -12.25 21.61 14.02
C GLU A 339 -11.46 21.85 15.34
N GLY A 340 -10.18 22.24 15.20
CA GLY A 340 -9.26 22.52 16.30
C GLY A 340 -8.37 21.33 16.69
N SER A 341 -7.19 21.62 17.25
CA SER A 341 -6.24 20.64 17.81
C SER A 341 -6.82 19.86 19.00
N PHE A 342 -6.16 18.77 19.43
CA PHE A 342 -6.57 18.02 20.62
C PHE A 342 -6.68 18.95 21.86
N LYS A 343 -5.71 19.86 22.04
CA LYS A 343 -5.70 20.88 23.10
C LYS A 343 -6.92 21.80 23.03
N GLU A 344 -7.27 22.31 21.85
CA GLU A 344 -8.43 23.19 21.67
C GLU A 344 -9.77 22.46 21.86
N ARG A 345 -9.87 21.21 21.38
CA ARG A 345 -11.09 20.39 21.55
C ARG A 345 -11.33 20.03 23.01
N VAL A 346 -10.29 19.68 23.77
CA VAL A 346 -10.44 19.39 25.21
C VAL A 346 -10.66 20.68 26.02
N SER A 347 -10.02 21.80 25.69
CA SER A 347 -10.29 23.09 26.34
C SER A 347 -11.76 23.53 26.16
N ASN A 348 -12.29 23.47 24.93
CA ASN A 348 -13.71 23.73 24.67
C ASN A 348 -14.65 22.74 25.39
N GLY A 349 -14.26 21.46 25.50
CA GLY A 349 -15.01 20.45 26.25
C GLY A 349 -15.08 20.74 27.75
N LEU A 350 -13.95 21.12 28.36
CA LEU A 350 -13.85 21.50 29.77
C LEU A 350 -14.68 22.76 30.09
N ASP A 351 -14.65 23.77 29.21
CA ASP A 351 -15.45 24.98 29.40
C ASP A 351 -16.96 24.76 29.18
N LEU A 352 -17.36 23.79 28.36
CA LEU A 352 -18.77 23.37 28.27
C LEU A 352 -19.25 22.60 29.51
N LEU A 353 -18.37 21.80 30.13
CA LEU A 353 -18.62 21.09 31.40
C LEU A 353 -18.76 22.08 32.57
N ARG A 354 -17.78 22.98 32.75
CA ARG A 354 -17.75 24.02 33.80
C ARG A 354 -18.99 24.90 33.83
N ASN A 355 -19.58 25.18 32.67
CA ASN A 355 -20.71 26.10 32.53
C ASN A 355 -22.10 25.44 32.64
N ALA A 356 -22.19 24.18 33.08
CA ALA A 356 -23.44 23.44 33.30
C ALA A 356 -24.41 23.38 32.10
N LYS A 357 -23.91 23.56 30.86
CA LYS A 357 -24.72 23.54 29.62
C LYS A 357 -25.02 22.13 29.10
N LEU A 358 -24.69 21.10 29.89
CA LEU A 358 -24.94 19.68 29.64
C LEU A 358 -25.90 19.13 30.68
N GLY A 359 -27.19 19.35 30.48
CA GLY A 359 -28.26 18.78 31.29
C GLY A 359 -28.91 17.57 30.62
N GLY A 360 -28.77 16.39 31.21
CA GLY A 360 -29.79 15.34 31.11
C GLY A 360 -29.93 14.54 29.80
N ASP A 361 -28.87 14.33 29.00
CA ASP A 361 -28.65 13.00 28.40
C ASP A 361 -27.28 12.82 27.70
N LYS A 362 -26.71 11.62 27.85
CA LYS A 362 -25.57 10.99 27.14
C LYS A 362 -24.58 11.87 26.36
N VAL A 363 -23.35 11.95 26.89
CA VAL A 363 -22.15 12.15 26.05
C VAL A 363 -21.81 10.81 25.39
N ILE A 364 -21.79 10.77 24.06
CA ILE A 364 -21.19 9.68 23.28
C ILE A 364 -20.22 10.33 22.30
N VAL A 365 -18.94 10.02 22.41
CA VAL A 365 -17.97 10.36 21.37
C VAL A 365 -18.26 9.50 20.15
N LYS A 366 -18.54 10.14 19.01
CA LYS A 366 -18.47 9.51 17.70
C LYS A 366 -17.72 10.42 16.74
N ILE A 367 -16.65 9.84 16.18
CA ILE A 367 -16.01 10.24 14.91
C ILE A 367 -17.12 10.52 13.87
N PRO A 368 -17.03 11.61 13.08
CA PRO A 368 -18.17 12.24 12.44
C PRO A 368 -19.07 11.32 11.60
N GLN A 369 -20.30 11.13 12.07
CA GLN A 369 -21.44 10.74 11.23
C GLN A 369 -22.75 11.40 11.68
N SER A 370 -23.17 12.40 10.90
CA SER A 370 -24.55 12.91 10.78
C SER A 370 -25.20 13.63 11.98
N ASN A 371 -26.30 14.33 11.68
CA ASN A 371 -27.27 14.78 12.68
C ASN A 371 -28.71 14.78 12.12
N VAL A 372 -29.17 13.61 11.65
CA VAL A 372 -30.54 13.41 11.12
C VAL A 372 -31.54 13.33 12.27
N ARG A 373 -32.42 14.33 12.43
CA ARG A 373 -33.34 14.40 13.59
C ARG A 373 -34.63 15.27 13.29
N ARG A 374 -35.87 14.68 13.27
CA ARG A 374 -37.22 15.35 13.40
C ARG A 374 -38.35 14.98 12.38
N ALA A 375 -39.27 14.02 12.68
CA ALA A 375 -40.66 13.85 12.12
C ALA A 375 -40.88 13.16 10.72
N ASP A 376 -42.04 12.57 10.32
CA ASP A 376 -43.36 12.22 10.97
C ASP A 376 -44.19 11.06 10.29
N MET A 377 -45.19 10.46 10.98
CA MET A 377 -45.86 9.10 10.90
C MET A 377 -46.29 8.37 9.58
N LEU A 378 -46.57 7.04 9.73
CA LEU A 378 -46.98 5.96 8.76
C LEU A 378 -48.29 6.23 7.92
N PRO A 379 -48.70 5.42 6.89
CA PRO A 379 -48.24 4.04 6.54
C PRO A 379 -48.00 3.66 5.05
N SER A 380 -47.01 2.79 4.78
CA SER A 380 -47.13 1.58 3.92
C SER A 380 -45.91 0.65 4.17
N ASN A 381 -45.99 -0.68 4.09
CA ASN A 381 -46.38 -1.47 2.92
C ASN A 381 -47.19 -2.74 3.22
N ARG A 382 -47.89 -3.25 2.20
CA ARG A 382 -48.69 -4.49 2.23
C ARG A 382 -47.84 -5.72 1.88
N THR A 383 -48.04 -6.81 2.62
CA THR A 383 -48.02 -8.21 2.15
C THR A 383 -48.84 -9.06 3.13
N ALA A 384 -49.61 -10.08 2.76
CA ALA A 384 -49.92 -10.62 1.42
C ALA A 384 -51.32 -11.30 1.42
N SER A 385 -51.65 -11.97 0.30
CA SER A 385 -52.62 -13.08 0.15
C SER A 385 -54.02 -12.78 -0.45
N ARG A 386 -54.18 -13.28 -1.69
CA ARG A 386 -55.38 -13.89 -2.33
C ARG A 386 -56.54 -13.03 -2.91
N HIS A 387 -57.09 -13.62 -3.98
CA HIS A 387 -58.41 -13.44 -4.64
C HIS A 387 -58.69 -12.24 -5.58
N ILE A 388 -58.41 -12.48 -6.87
CA ILE A 388 -59.30 -12.30 -8.04
C ILE A 388 -60.74 -12.78 -7.70
N PRO A 389 -61.88 -12.20 -8.22
CA PRO A 389 -62.07 -11.55 -9.54
C PRO A 389 -62.95 -10.25 -9.64
N ASN A 390 -63.08 -9.76 -10.90
CA ASN A 390 -64.26 -9.15 -11.55
C ASN A 390 -64.63 -7.63 -11.48
N ALA A 391 -64.59 -7.02 -12.69
CA ALA A 391 -65.69 -6.34 -13.41
C ALA A 391 -65.85 -4.79 -13.42
N LEU A 392 -66.01 -4.26 -14.66
CA LEU A 392 -66.66 -2.99 -15.10
C LEU A 392 -66.03 -1.63 -14.68
N GLY A 393 -65.91 -0.59 -15.52
CA GLY A 393 -66.03 -0.47 -16.99
C GLY A 393 -66.44 0.94 -17.50
N ARG A 394 -65.93 1.38 -18.70
CA ARG A 394 -66.36 2.57 -19.51
C ARG A 394 -66.03 3.97 -18.90
N LEU A 395 -65.97 5.13 -19.61
CA LEU A 395 -65.91 5.54 -21.06
C LEU A 395 -65.51 7.05 -21.19
N SER A 396 -64.88 7.47 -22.32
CA SER A 396 -64.87 8.85 -22.94
C SER A 396 -64.45 10.11 -22.12
N GLY A 397 -63.98 11.24 -22.69
CA GLY A 397 -63.63 11.63 -24.07
C GLY A 397 -63.36 13.16 -24.25
N ALA A 398 -62.73 13.55 -25.37
CA ALA A 398 -62.86 14.76 -26.25
C ALA A 398 -63.57 16.08 -25.79
N VAL A 399 -63.33 17.33 -26.29
CA VAL A 399 -62.42 17.98 -27.29
C VAL A 399 -62.57 19.55 -27.29
N ALA A 400 -61.54 20.33 -27.72
CA ALA A 400 -61.53 21.76 -28.19
C ALA A 400 -62.00 22.92 -27.25
N GLY A 401 -61.71 24.23 -27.49
CA GLY A 401 -60.78 24.92 -28.44
C GLY A 401 -61.01 26.46 -28.59
N SER A 402 -60.05 27.21 -29.20
CA SER A 402 -60.02 28.70 -29.48
C SER A 402 -59.99 29.66 -28.26
N GLY A 403 -59.62 30.96 -28.28
CA GLY A 403 -59.05 31.95 -29.25
C GLY A 403 -59.22 33.41 -28.71
N SER A 404 -58.63 34.54 -29.18
CA SER A 404 -57.44 34.84 -30.02
C SER A 404 -57.17 36.38 -30.19
N SER A 405 -55.91 36.82 -30.39
CA SER A 405 -55.42 38.14 -30.95
C SER A 405 -55.23 39.41 -30.05
N GLY A 406 -54.27 40.30 -30.42
CA GLY A 406 -53.95 41.63 -29.80
C GLY A 406 -52.50 42.12 -30.07
N ARG A 407 -52.19 43.44 -30.19
CA ARG A 407 -50.85 43.94 -30.67
C ARG A 407 -50.50 45.41 -30.27
N VAL A 408 -49.19 45.77 -30.33
CA VAL A 408 -48.54 47.13 -30.50
C VAL A 408 -47.82 47.76 -29.25
N LYS A 409 -46.84 48.66 -29.52
CA LYS A 409 -45.81 49.36 -28.66
C LYS A 409 -46.08 50.92 -28.66
N PRO A 410 -45.26 51.91 -28.16
CA PRO A 410 -43.81 51.96 -27.81
C PRO A 410 -43.28 52.92 -26.66
N THR A 411 -41.93 53.04 -26.56
CA THR A 411 -41.09 54.21 -26.10
C THR A 411 -40.69 54.47 -24.61
N ARG A 412 -39.77 55.45 -24.39
CA ARG A 412 -38.82 55.72 -23.25
C ARG A 412 -38.51 57.27 -23.21
N PRO A 413 -37.50 57.91 -22.50
CA PRO A 413 -36.27 57.47 -21.78
C PRO A 413 -35.88 58.22 -20.44
N SER A 414 -34.63 58.00 -19.92
CA SER A 414 -33.73 58.93 -19.13
C SER A 414 -34.12 59.46 -17.71
N ALA A 415 -33.21 59.92 -16.80
CA ALA A 415 -31.76 59.70 -16.52
C ALA A 415 -31.31 60.45 -15.20
N LEU A 416 -30.01 60.35 -14.83
CA LEU A 416 -29.20 61.22 -13.90
C LEU A 416 -29.13 60.93 -12.36
N ALA A 417 -28.03 61.43 -11.75
CA ALA A 417 -27.57 61.40 -10.35
C ALA A 417 -26.67 62.68 -10.11
N PRO A 418 -25.76 62.84 -9.10
CA PRO A 418 -25.53 62.23 -7.77
C PRO A 418 -25.34 63.30 -6.63
N LYS A 419 -24.89 62.94 -5.40
CA LYS A 419 -24.03 63.80 -4.51
C LYS A 419 -23.44 63.09 -3.26
N MET A 420 -22.60 63.81 -2.49
CA MET A 420 -21.64 63.33 -1.45
C MET A 420 -21.87 63.92 -0.03
N ALA A 421 -21.08 63.45 0.96
CA ALA A 421 -20.68 64.11 2.23
C ALA A 421 -21.74 64.18 3.39
N SER A 422 -21.38 64.24 4.70
CA SER A 422 -20.09 64.09 5.41
C SER A 422 -20.22 63.92 6.96
N ARG A 423 -19.20 63.27 7.58
CA ARG A 423 -18.61 63.50 8.94
C ARG A 423 -19.47 63.57 10.24
N SER A 424 -19.31 62.52 11.06
CA SER A 424 -18.63 62.53 12.40
C SER A 424 -19.39 62.54 13.76
N ILE A 425 -18.72 61.87 14.73
CA ILE A 425 -18.76 61.98 16.21
C ILE A 425 -19.83 61.15 17.00
N HIS A 426 -19.39 60.70 18.19
CA HIS A 426 -19.90 59.61 19.03
C HIS A 426 -21.12 59.96 19.91
N SER A 427 -21.93 58.94 20.28
CA SER A 427 -21.89 58.39 21.65
C SER A 427 -22.76 57.13 21.89
N HIS A 428 -22.31 56.35 22.87
CA HIS A 428 -22.77 55.11 23.51
C HIS A 428 -24.20 54.51 23.35
N ILE A 429 -24.17 53.18 23.16
CA ILE A 429 -25.02 52.13 23.81
C ILE A 429 -26.52 52.08 23.45
N GLY A 430 -26.89 51.02 22.72
CA GLY A 430 -28.26 50.53 22.54
C GLY A 430 -28.24 49.10 21.99
N MET A 431 -29.14 48.23 22.46
CA MET A 431 -29.12 46.79 22.16
C MET A 431 -29.86 46.42 20.85
N SER A 432 -29.58 45.23 20.34
CA SER A 432 -30.11 44.68 19.09
C SER A 432 -31.52 44.09 19.23
N SER A 433 -32.34 44.20 18.18
CA SER A 433 -32.64 43.06 17.29
C SER A 433 -33.83 43.33 16.36
N ALA A 434 -33.68 42.97 15.07
CA ALA A 434 -34.79 42.82 14.15
C ALA A 434 -34.43 41.80 13.04
N ALA A 435 -35.20 40.71 13.05
CA ALA A 435 -35.84 40.05 11.90
C ALA A 435 -35.07 39.83 10.58
N SER A 436 -34.93 38.56 10.18
CA SER A 436 -34.41 38.13 8.88
C SER A 436 -35.42 37.29 8.11
N VAL A 437 -35.49 37.47 6.78
CA VAL A 437 -36.29 36.65 5.86
C VAL A 437 -35.52 36.41 4.54
N SER A 438 -35.40 35.15 4.16
CA SER A 438 -35.04 34.58 2.84
C SER A 438 -34.02 35.27 1.92
N SER A 439 -32.96 34.54 1.55
CA SER A 439 -32.77 34.10 0.15
C SER A 439 -31.82 32.89 0.08
N TRP A 440 -31.93 32.08 -0.98
CA TRP A 440 -31.04 30.92 -1.20
C TRP A 440 -29.69 31.37 -1.76
N LYS A 441 -28.58 30.69 -1.35
CA LYS A 441 -27.30 30.72 -2.09
C LYS A 441 -26.36 29.56 -1.72
N ASP A 442 -26.09 28.72 -2.72
CA ASP A 442 -24.73 28.44 -3.21
C ASP A 442 -23.65 28.02 -2.17
N SER A 443 -23.62 26.72 -1.86
CA SER A 443 -22.58 26.08 -1.02
C SER A 443 -21.34 25.71 -1.85
N ARG A 444 -20.17 26.23 -1.46
CA ARG A 444 -18.90 26.09 -2.19
C ARG A 444 -18.23 24.72 -1.98
N ARG A 445 -17.36 24.34 -2.92
CA ARG A 445 -16.41 23.22 -2.77
C ARG A 445 -15.09 23.74 -2.18
N GLY A 446 -14.52 23.02 -1.23
CA GLY A 446 -13.12 23.17 -0.80
C GLY A 446 -12.20 22.20 -1.54
N TYR A 447 -10.95 22.59 -1.74
CA TYR A 447 -9.84 21.77 -2.26
C TYR A 447 -8.60 22.07 -1.40
N ALA A 448 -7.56 21.22 -1.43
CA ALA A 448 -6.42 21.25 -0.49
C ALA A 448 -5.43 22.45 -0.63
N ALA A 449 -5.87 23.58 -1.21
CA ALA A 449 -5.04 24.76 -1.45
C ALA A 449 -5.84 26.08 -1.30
N GLU A 450 -6.39 26.35 -0.11
CA GLU A 450 -6.80 27.72 0.28
C GLU A 450 -5.69 28.38 1.11
N SER A 451 -4.68 28.94 0.43
CA SER A 451 -3.70 29.83 1.07
C SER A 451 -4.31 31.22 1.29
N VAL A 452 -4.18 31.74 2.52
CA VAL A 452 -4.73 33.05 2.89
C VAL A 452 -3.81 34.16 2.38
N GLY A 453 -4.22 34.90 1.34
CA GLY A 453 -3.52 36.15 1.02
C GLY A 453 -3.77 36.84 -0.33
N THR A 454 -4.22 36.15 -1.38
CA THR A 454 -4.33 36.76 -2.72
C THR A 454 -5.78 37.09 -3.15
N PRO A 455 -6.01 38.20 -3.87
CA PRO A 455 -7.33 38.54 -4.38
C PRO A 455 -7.75 37.55 -5.48
N ARG A 456 -8.98 37.06 -5.39
CA ARG A 456 -9.54 35.96 -6.18
C ARG A 456 -9.62 36.27 -7.69
N ALA A 457 -8.52 36.04 -8.41
CA ALA A 457 -8.54 35.80 -9.84
C ALA A 457 -9.36 34.54 -10.16
N THR A 458 -9.93 34.45 -11.37
CA THR A 458 -10.92 33.42 -11.71
C THR A 458 -10.28 32.10 -12.13
N ARG A 459 -9.96 31.23 -11.15
CA ARG A 459 -9.66 29.80 -11.41
C ARG A 459 -10.79 29.20 -12.26
N LYS A 460 -10.44 28.62 -13.40
CA LYS A 460 -11.35 27.98 -14.35
C LYS A 460 -11.79 26.61 -13.82
N PRO A 461 -13.01 26.15 -14.13
CA PRO A 461 -13.44 24.79 -13.81
C PRO A 461 -12.65 23.77 -14.65
N HIS A 462 -12.41 22.58 -14.11
CA HIS A 462 -11.91 21.44 -14.87
C HIS A 462 -12.93 20.96 -15.93
N PHE A 463 -12.46 20.10 -16.82
CA PHE A 463 -13.28 19.36 -17.78
C PHE A 463 -14.39 18.53 -17.10
N ASN A 464 -15.54 18.38 -17.76
CA ASN A 464 -16.64 17.53 -17.28
C ASN A 464 -16.48 16.05 -17.71
N LYS A 465 -15.67 15.81 -18.74
CA LYS A 465 -15.33 14.48 -19.29
C LYS A 465 -14.00 14.57 -20.04
N ILE A 466 -13.12 13.60 -19.81
CA ILE A 466 -11.86 13.41 -20.55
C ILE A 466 -11.75 11.99 -21.11
N LEU A 467 -10.97 11.84 -22.19
CA LEU A 467 -10.59 10.55 -22.74
C LEU A 467 -9.14 10.22 -22.37
N ILE A 468 -8.86 8.97 -22.03
CA ILE A 468 -7.52 8.47 -21.72
C ILE A 468 -7.06 7.62 -22.90
N ALA A 469 -6.13 8.14 -23.70
CA ALA A 469 -5.66 7.52 -24.94
C ALA A 469 -4.53 6.50 -24.69
N ASN A 470 -4.70 5.63 -23.69
CA ASN A 470 -3.69 4.69 -23.21
C ASN A 470 -4.34 3.47 -22.54
N ARG A 471 -3.53 2.51 -22.04
CA ARG A 471 -3.94 1.25 -21.41
C ARG A 471 -3.17 0.96 -20.11
N GLY A 472 -3.46 -0.17 -19.47
CA GLY A 472 -2.64 -0.70 -18.36
C GLY A 472 -2.61 0.21 -17.13
N GLU A 473 -1.49 0.23 -16.40
CA GLU A 473 -1.38 0.97 -15.13
C GLU A 473 -1.61 2.47 -15.33
N ILE A 474 -1.02 3.09 -16.36
CA ILE A 474 -1.11 4.54 -16.57
C ILE A 474 -2.54 5.00 -16.86
N ALA A 475 -3.33 4.18 -17.58
CA ALA A 475 -4.74 4.47 -17.75
C ALA A 475 -5.50 4.39 -16.41
N CYS A 476 -5.19 3.43 -15.56
CA CYS A 476 -5.76 3.32 -14.20
C CYS A 476 -5.34 4.50 -13.30
N ARG A 477 -4.05 4.88 -13.32
CA ARG A 477 -3.45 6.02 -12.61
C ARG A 477 -4.17 7.32 -12.95
N VAL A 478 -4.43 7.58 -14.24
CA VAL A 478 -5.13 8.80 -14.70
C VAL A 478 -6.61 8.76 -14.35
N ILE A 479 -7.28 7.62 -14.51
CA ILE A 479 -8.69 7.46 -14.14
C ILE A 479 -8.91 7.71 -12.64
N ARG A 480 -7.98 7.26 -11.77
CA ARG A 480 -8.07 7.51 -10.31
C ARG A 480 -8.05 9.00 -9.96
N THR A 481 -7.14 9.80 -10.53
CA THR A 481 -7.14 11.27 -10.31
C THR A 481 -8.34 11.97 -10.94
N ALA A 482 -8.74 11.58 -12.16
CA ALA A 482 -9.94 12.14 -12.77
C ALA A 482 -11.18 11.92 -11.89
N LYS A 483 -11.33 10.72 -11.31
CA LYS A 483 -12.42 10.42 -10.36
C LYS A 483 -12.28 11.12 -9.00
N LYS A 484 -11.05 11.30 -8.47
CA LYS A 484 -10.76 12.17 -7.30
C LYS A 484 -11.31 13.60 -7.51
N LEU A 485 -11.17 14.13 -8.72
CA LEU A 485 -11.61 15.48 -9.10
C LEU A 485 -13.09 15.57 -9.54
N GLY A 486 -13.79 14.44 -9.67
CA GLY A 486 -15.18 14.39 -10.16
C GLY A 486 -15.33 14.54 -11.68
N ILE A 487 -14.27 14.29 -12.44
CA ILE A 487 -14.21 14.34 -13.90
C ILE A 487 -14.60 12.96 -14.46
N ARG A 488 -15.53 12.90 -15.42
CA ARG A 488 -15.91 11.62 -16.06
C ARG A 488 -14.81 11.11 -17.00
N THR A 489 -14.68 9.80 -17.06
CA THR A 489 -13.55 9.11 -17.70
C THR A 489 -14.00 8.22 -18.85
N VAL A 490 -13.36 8.40 -20.02
CA VAL A 490 -13.54 7.55 -21.19
C VAL A 490 -12.24 6.77 -21.45
N ALA A 491 -12.30 5.45 -21.41
CA ALA A 491 -11.20 4.59 -21.84
C ALA A 491 -11.33 4.21 -23.33
N VAL A 492 -10.20 3.89 -23.95
CA VAL A 492 -10.15 3.17 -25.22
C VAL A 492 -9.47 1.82 -25.02
N TYR A 493 -9.88 0.80 -25.79
CA TYR A 493 -9.33 -0.54 -25.69
C TYR A 493 -9.19 -1.23 -27.06
N SER A 494 -8.16 -2.07 -27.22
CA SER A 494 -8.10 -3.04 -28.31
C SER A 494 -8.95 -4.28 -27.96
N GLU A 495 -9.30 -5.10 -28.95
CA GLU A 495 -10.11 -6.31 -28.75
C GLU A 495 -9.60 -7.25 -27.64
N VAL A 496 -8.27 -7.34 -27.45
CA VAL A 496 -7.65 -8.15 -26.37
C VAL A 496 -7.63 -7.44 -25.00
N ASP A 497 -7.75 -6.11 -24.97
CA ASP A 497 -7.82 -5.30 -23.75
C ASP A 497 -9.25 -5.14 -23.21
N LYS A 498 -10.26 -5.76 -23.85
CA LYS A 498 -11.69 -5.67 -23.48
C LYS A 498 -11.96 -5.91 -21.99
N ASP A 499 -11.22 -6.83 -21.38
CA ASP A 499 -11.37 -7.22 -19.98
C ASP A 499 -10.28 -6.63 -19.06
N ALA A 500 -9.49 -5.67 -19.54
CA ALA A 500 -8.43 -5.02 -18.78
C ALA A 500 -8.96 -4.11 -17.65
N LEU A 501 -8.10 -3.83 -16.67
CA LEU A 501 -8.49 -3.08 -15.47
C LEU A 501 -8.93 -1.64 -15.79
N HIS A 502 -8.30 -0.97 -16.76
CA HIS A 502 -8.65 0.41 -17.12
C HIS A 502 -10.04 0.53 -17.77
N VAL A 503 -10.46 -0.50 -18.53
CA VAL A 503 -11.81 -0.59 -19.09
C VAL A 503 -12.85 -0.74 -17.98
N LYS A 504 -12.55 -1.56 -16.97
CA LYS A 504 -13.41 -1.81 -15.79
C LYS A 504 -13.44 -0.63 -14.81
N LEU A 505 -12.44 0.26 -14.83
CA LEU A 505 -12.35 1.45 -13.98
C LEU A 505 -12.95 2.72 -14.59
N ALA A 506 -13.05 2.82 -15.92
CA ALA A 506 -13.61 4.00 -16.60
C ALA A 506 -15.14 4.12 -16.40
N ASP A 507 -15.73 5.27 -16.75
CA ASP A 507 -17.18 5.47 -16.75
C ASP A 507 -17.81 5.07 -18.09
N GLU A 508 -17.06 5.20 -19.17
CA GLU A 508 -17.37 4.71 -20.52
C GLU A 508 -16.10 4.11 -21.15
N ALA A 509 -16.26 3.13 -22.05
CA ALA A 509 -15.12 2.54 -22.76
C ALA A 509 -15.49 2.14 -24.20
N TYR A 510 -14.60 2.41 -25.15
CA TYR A 510 -14.84 2.21 -26.58
C TYR A 510 -13.74 1.36 -27.22
N CYS A 511 -14.14 0.37 -28.03
CA CYS A 511 -13.19 -0.45 -28.77
C CYS A 511 -12.61 0.34 -29.95
N ILE A 512 -11.27 0.34 -30.08
CA ILE A 512 -10.54 1.02 -31.15
C ILE A 512 -9.86 0.05 -32.14
N GLY A 513 -10.17 -1.25 -32.10
CA GLY A 513 -9.75 -2.24 -33.10
C GLY A 513 -8.87 -3.38 -32.57
N PRO A 514 -8.14 -4.09 -33.46
CA PRO A 514 -7.44 -5.32 -33.12
C PRO A 514 -6.20 -5.08 -32.23
N ALA A 515 -5.63 -6.19 -31.76
CA ALA A 515 -4.52 -6.19 -30.80
C ALA A 515 -3.27 -5.36 -31.19
N PRO A 516 -2.79 -5.35 -32.46
CA PRO A 516 -1.61 -4.55 -32.82
C PRO A 516 -1.81 -3.06 -32.52
N SER A 517 -0.86 -2.46 -31.79
CA SER A 517 -0.96 -1.04 -31.38
C SER A 517 -0.99 -0.07 -32.57
N SER A 518 -0.37 -0.45 -33.69
CA SER A 518 -0.44 0.21 -35.01
C SER A 518 -1.86 0.32 -35.58
N GLU A 519 -2.77 -0.57 -35.19
CA GLU A 519 -4.15 -0.67 -35.69
C GLU A 519 -5.22 -0.27 -34.65
N SER A 520 -4.80 -0.15 -33.39
CA SER A 520 -5.57 0.35 -32.25
C SER A 520 -5.00 1.68 -31.72
N TYR A 521 -4.18 1.66 -30.66
CA TYR A 521 -3.79 2.84 -29.87
C TYR A 521 -3.01 3.94 -30.63
N LEU A 522 -2.39 3.63 -31.77
CA LEU A 522 -1.72 4.62 -32.63
C LEU A 522 -2.65 5.24 -33.69
N ARG A 523 -3.90 4.77 -33.81
CA ARG A 523 -4.88 5.30 -34.78
C ARG A 523 -5.53 6.60 -34.29
N MET A 524 -4.76 7.70 -34.36
CA MET A 524 -5.19 9.08 -34.07
C MET A 524 -6.66 9.37 -34.44
N ASN A 525 -7.05 9.06 -35.68
CA ASN A 525 -8.38 9.37 -36.22
C ASN A 525 -9.50 8.60 -35.49
N LYS A 526 -9.28 7.33 -35.06
CA LYS A 526 -10.26 6.57 -34.26
C LYS A 526 -10.41 7.17 -32.85
N ILE A 527 -9.31 7.62 -32.26
CA ILE A 527 -9.33 8.23 -30.92
C ILE A 527 -10.08 9.58 -30.94
N ILE A 528 -9.86 10.37 -31.99
CA ILE A 528 -10.62 11.60 -32.26
C ILE A 528 -12.11 11.30 -32.47
N GLU A 529 -12.45 10.29 -33.27
CA GLU A 529 -13.83 9.83 -33.47
C GLU A 529 -14.52 9.48 -32.13
N VAL A 530 -13.85 8.72 -31.26
CA VAL A 530 -14.36 8.40 -29.91
C VAL A 530 -14.50 9.65 -29.03
N CYS A 531 -13.63 10.66 -29.17
CA CYS A 531 -13.80 11.92 -28.45
C CYS A 531 -15.11 12.63 -28.85
N HIS A 532 -15.43 12.66 -30.14
CA HIS A 532 -16.71 13.23 -30.62
C HIS A 532 -17.92 12.38 -30.20
N GLN A 533 -17.85 11.04 -30.33
CA GLN A 533 -18.94 10.14 -29.93
C GLN A 533 -19.26 10.23 -28.44
N SER A 534 -18.22 10.29 -27.59
CA SER A 534 -18.39 10.36 -26.13
C SER A 534 -18.61 11.79 -25.61
N GLY A 535 -18.25 12.83 -26.38
CA GLY A 535 -18.23 14.22 -25.91
C GLY A 535 -17.11 14.50 -24.90
N ALA A 536 -15.95 13.86 -25.06
CA ALA A 536 -14.76 14.15 -24.26
C ALA A 536 -14.17 15.51 -24.65
N GLN A 537 -13.85 16.35 -23.65
CA GLN A 537 -13.39 17.73 -23.87
C GLN A 537 -11.86 17.83 -23.97
N ALA A 538 -11.15 16.81 -23.50
CA ALA A 538 -9.70 16.74 -23.50
C ALA A 538 -9.23 15.28 -23.58
N VAL A 539 -8.01 15.08 -24.09
CA VAL A 539 -7.33 13.78 -24.16
C VAL A 539 -6.10 13.79 -23.28
N HIS A 540 -6.04 12.84 -22.34
CA HIS A 540 -4.83 12.53 -21.59
C HIS A 540 -4.08 11.38 -22.30
N PRO A 541 -2.88 11.61 -22.84
CA PRO A 541 -2.17 10.57 -23.59
C PRO A 541 -1.44 9.57 -22.67
N GLY A 542 -1.17 9.93 -21.41
CA GLY A 542 -0.29 9.14 -20.53
C GLY A 542 1.16 9.24 -21.01
N TYR A 543 1.83 8.09 -21.13
CA TYR A 543 3.18 7.99 -21.70
C TYR A 543 3.21 6.96 -22.86
N GLY A 544 4.14 7.15 -23.79
CA GLY A 544 4.21 6.35 -25.01
C GLY A 544 3.00 6.54 -25.92
N PHE A 545 2.85 5.62 -26.89
CA PHE A 545 1.85 5.67 -27.96
C PHE A 545 1.82 7.01 -28.72
N LEU A 546 0.97 7.95 -28.29
CA LEU A 546 0.77 9.26 -28.92
C LEU A 546 1.13 10.44 -28.00
N SER A 547 1.73 10.21 -26.82
CA SER A 547 2.08 11.27 -25.86
C SER A 547 3.12 12.27 -26.39
N GLU A 548 3.99 11.84 -27.29
CA GLU A 548 5.06 12.66 -27.86
C GLU A 548 4.86 12.81 -29.38
N ASN A 549 3.60 12.85 -29.81
CA ASN A 549 3.23 12.98 -31.22
C ASN A 549 2.62 14.36 -31.51
N ALA A 550 3.45 15.26 -32.03
CA ALA A 550 3.06 16.63 -32.38
C ALA A 550 1.84 16.69 -33.33
N ILE A 551 1.78 15.80 -34.32
CA ILE A 551 0.68 15.72 -35.30
C ILE A 551 -0.66 15.36 -34.61
N PHE A 552 -0.63 14.51 -33.58
CA PHE A 552 -1.83 14.19 -32.80
C PHE A 552 -2.29 15.38 -31.93
N SER A 553 -1.35 16.06 -31.26
CA SER A 553 -1.63 17.29 -30.49
C SER A 553 -2.25 18.38 -31.38
N GLU A 554 -1.67 18.62 -32.56
CA GLU A 554 -2.23 19.53 -33.56
C GLU A 554 -3.64 19.14 -34.05
N LYS A 555 -3.89 17.85 -34.30
CA LYS A 555 -5.21 17.38 -34.74
C LYS A 555 -6.27 17.62 -33.67
N LEU A 556 -5.98 17.27 -32.42
CA LEU A 556 -6.90 17.52 -31.30
C LEU A 556 -7.23 19.01 -31.18
N ALA A 557 -6.21 19.88 -31.26
CA ALA A 557 -6.41 21.34 -31.23
C ALA A 557 -7.29 21.86 -32.39
N LYS A 558 -7.16 21.30 -33.60
CA LYS A 558 -7.99 21.63 -34.77
C LYS A 558 -9.46 21.21 -34.59
N GLU A 559 -9.70 20.12 -33.89
CA GLU A 559 -11.05 19.63 -33.52
C GLU A 559 -11.60 20.27 -32.22
N GLY A 560 -10.87 21.21 -31.61
CA GLY A 560 -11.28 21.90 -30.36
C GLY A 560 -11.16 21.04 -29.09
N ILE A 561 -10.44 19.93 -29.14
CA ILE A 561 -10.20 19.01 -28.02
C ILE A 561 -8.84 19.35 -27.39
N VAL A 562 -8.80 19.52 -26.06
CA VAL A 562 -7.53 19.88 -25.38
C VAL A 562 -6.60 18.67 -25.26
N PHE A 563 -5.37 18.78 -25.74
CA PHE A 563 -4.31 17.82 -25.46
C PHE A 563 -3.71 18.10 -24.07
N ILE A 564 -3.76 17.11 -23.16
CA ILE A 564 -3.23 17.26 -21.79
C ILE A 564 -1.74 16.90 -21.79
N GLY A 565 -0.93 17.84 -22.26
CA GLY A 565 0.52 17.71 -22.42
C GLY A 565 1.13 18.99 -23.02
N PRO A 566 2.41 18.96 -23.45
CA PRO A 566 3.07 20.12 -24.03
C PRO A 566 2.53 20.51 -25.42
N PRO A 567 2.77 21.75 -25.88
CA PRO A 567 2.42 22.18 -27.22
C PRO A 567 3.23 21.41 -28.28
N ALA A 568 2.63 21.22 -29.46
CA ALA A 568 3.25 20.51 -30.58
C ALA A 568 4.65 21.05 -30.95
N SER A 569 4.90 22.35 -30.80
CA SER A 569 6.21 22.97 -31.02
C SER A 569 7.30 22.45 -30.08
N ALA A 570 7.00 22.30 -28.78
CA ALA A 570 7.96 21.77 -27.80
C ALA A 570 8.25 20.28 -28.05
N ILE A 571 7.25 19.52 -28.50
CA ILE A 571 7.41 18.12 -28.91
C ILE A 571 8.34 18.01 -30.13
N VAL A 572 8.17 18.87 -31.15
CA VAL A 572 9.04 18.88 -32.33
C VAL A 572 10.48 19.23 -31.95
N SER A 573 10.70 20.35 -31.26
CA SER A 573 12.06 20.83 -30.98
C SER A 573 12.88 19.92 -30.07
N MET A 574 12.24 19.13 -29.20
CA MET A 574 12.92 18.14 -28.37
C MET A 574 13.08 16.77 -29.04
N GLY A 575 12.27 16.44 -30.05
CA GLY A 575 12.35 15.18 -30.81
C GLY A 575 13.57 15.05 -31.73
N SER A 576 14.33 16.13 -31.96
CA SER A 576 15.55 16.15 -32.78
C SER A 576 16.79 16.40 -31.92
N LYS A 577 17.74 15.44 -31.89
CA LYS A 577 18.96 15.52 -31.04
C LYS A 577 19.86 16.71 -31.35
N SER A 578 19.89 17.16 -32.60
CA SER A 578 20.72 18.31 -33.02
C SER A 578 20.02 19.64 -32.74
N GLU A 579 18.71 19.72 -32.94
CA GLU A 579 17.92 20.92 -32.60
C GLU A 579 17.88 21.12 -31.08
N SER A 580 17.60 20.07 -30.32
CA SER A 580 17.52 20.12 -28.86
C SER A 580 18.83 20.57 -28.23
N LYS A 581 19.97 19.98 -28.63
CA LYS A 581 21.31 20.45 -28.20
C LYS A 581 21.54 21.93 -28.50
N ASN A 582 21.21 22.40 -29.69
CA ASN A 582 21.42 23.80 -30.07
C ASN A 582 20.57 24.76 -29.20
N ILE A 583 19.32 24.37 -28.88
CA ILE A 583 18.45 25.11 -27.96
C ILE A 583 19.02 25.08 -26.53
N MET A 584 19.49 23.93 -26.05
CA MET A 584 20.04 23.78 -24.70
C MET A 584 21.34 24.56 -24.49
N ILE A 585 22.25 24.54 -25.47
CA ILE A 585 23.48 25.35 -25.46
C ILE A 585 23.12 26.85 -25.43
N ALA A 586 22.14 27.28 -26.23
CA ALA A 586 21.66 28.67 -26.21
C ALA A 586 20.96 29.06 -24.89
N ALA A 587 20.36 28.08 -24.19
CA ALA A 587 19.76 28.24 -22.87
C ALA A 587 20.77 28.18 -21.69
N GLY A 588 22.07 27.98 -21.97
CA GLY A 588 23.09 27.84 -20.93
C GLY A 588 23.03 26.52 -20.13
N VAL A 589 22.44 25.49 -20.73
CA VAL A 589 22.34 24.12 -20.21
C VAL A 589 23.53 23.31 -20.75
N PRO A 590 24.35 22.67 -19.88
CA PRO A 590 25.50 21.91 -20.33
C PRO A 590 25.06 20.71 -21.17
N CYS A 591 25.72 20.47 -22.30
CA CYS A 591 25.51 19.31 -23.18
C CYS A 591 26.82 18.52 -23.26
N VAL A 592 26.74 17.21 -23.54
CA VAL A 592 27.94 16.36 -23.66
C VAL A 592 28.87 16.94 -24.73
N PRO A 593 30.16 17.20 -24.45
CA PRO A 593 31.13 17.68 -25.43
C PRO A 593 31.13 16.77 -26.67
N GLY A 594 31.01 17.35 -27.85
CA GLY A 594 30.76 16.56 -29.05
C GLY A 594 30.71 17.36 -30.33
N TYR A 595 30.67 16.64 -31.44
CA TYR A 595 30.51 17.15 -32.79
C TYR A 595 29.22 16.63 -33.41
N HIS A 596 28.35 17.54 -33.83
CA HIS A 596 27.07 17.28 -34.51
C HIS A 596 26.87 18.22 -35.71
N GLY A 597 27.97 18.59 -36.36
CA GLY A 597 27.96 19.43 -37.55
C GLY A 597 27.51 18.70 -38.81
N THR A 598 27.30 19.46 -39.89
CA THR A 598 26.83 18.95 -41.19
C THR A 598 27.93 18.29 -42.03
N ASP A 599 29.20 18.44 -41.64
CA ASP A 599 30.27 17.64 -42.24
C ASP A 599 30.20 16.23 -41.67
N GLN A 600 30.35 15.23 -42.55
CA GLN A 600 30.27 13.81 -42.24
C GLN A 600 31.41 13.04 -42.90
N ASP A 601 32.42 13.75 -43.42
CA ASP A 601 33.64 13.12 -43.89
C ASP A 601 34.31 12.32 -42.75
N PRO A 602 34.68 11.05 -42.97
CA PRO A 602 35.22 10.21 -41.90
C PRO A 602 36.53 10.71 -41.29
N GLN A 603 37.38 11.39 -42.06
CA GLN A 603 38.63 11.99 -41.55
C GLN A 603 38.31 13.21 -40.69
N CYS A 604 37.36 14.06 -41.12
CA CYS A 604 36.86 15.16 -40.28
C CYS A 604 36.26 14.65 -38.96
N LEU A 605 35.41 13.62 -39.01
CA LEU A 605 34.81 13.01 -37.81
C LEU A 605 35.86 12.40 -36.87
N TYR A 606 36.94 11.82 -37.41
CA TYR A 606 38.07 11.31 -36.63
C TYR A 606 38.90 12.42 -35.98
N GLU A 607 39.21 13.49 -36.71
CA GLU A 607 39.89 14.67 -36.15
C GLU A 607 39.07 15.31 -35.03
N LYS A 608 37.73 15.35 -35.17
CA LYS A 608 36.84 15.78 -34.08
C LYS A 608 36.80 14.80 -32.90
N ALA A 609 36.90 13.50 -33.12
CA ALA A 609 37.09 12.53 -32.03
C ALA A 609 38.42 12.76 -31.28
N GLN A 610 39.49 13.14 -31.99
CA GLN A 610 40.77 13.52 -31.37
C GLN A 610 40.67 14.84 -30.57
N GLU A 611 39.96 15.86 -31.08
CA GLU A 611 39.69 17.12 -30.36
C GLU A 611 38.85 16.91 -29.08
N ILE A 612 37.87 16.00 -29.12
CA ILE A 612 37.02 15.65 -27.96
C ILE A 612 37.81 14.82 -26.93
N GLY A 613 38.75 14.00 -27.39
CA GLY A 613 39.59 13.12 -26.57
C GLY A 613 38.90 11.79 -26.23
N PHE A 614 39.58 10.69 -26.54
CA PHE A 614 39.10 9.32 -26.31
C PHE A 614 38.97 8.99 -24.79
N PRO A 615 38.09 8.05 -24.38
CA PRO A 615 37.09 7.37 -25.21
C PRO A 615 35.98 8.31 -25.71
N VAL A 616 35.43 7.98 -26.88
CA VAL A 616 34.30 8.70 -27.53
C VAL A 616 33.15 7.74 -27.84
N LEU A 617 31.97 8.29 -28.09
CA LEU A 617 30.75 7.57 -28.42
C LEU A 617 30.17 8.11 -29.73
N ILE A 618 30.19 7.29 -30.77
CA ILE A 618 29.50 7.55 -32.04
C ILE A 618 28.02 7.22 -31.82
N LYS A 619 27.11 8.12 -32.21
CA LYS A 619 25.65 7.91 -32.16
C LYS A 619 24.99 8.31 -33.48
N ALA A 620 23.97 7.57 -33.90
CA ALA A 620 23.02 8.03 -34.91
C ALA A 620 22.32 9.34 -34.47
N ILE A 621 22.15 10.31 -35.37
CA ILE A 621 21.36 11.52 -35.09
C ILE A 621 19.88 11.15 -34.89
N HIS A 622 19.35 10.27 -35.74
CA HIS A 622 17.97 9.80 -35.66
C HIS A 622 17.82 8.55 -34.77
N GLY A 623 16.66 8.40 -34.13
CA GLY A 623 16.29 7.21 -33.38
C GLY A 623 16.79 7.12 -31.93
N GLY A 624 16.10 6.33 -31.11
CA GLY A 624 16.37 6.14 -29.68
C GLY A 624 16.68 4.69 -29.30
N GLY A 625 16.75 4.41 -28.00
CA GLY A 625 16.95 3.06 -27.44
C GLY A 625 18.36 2.47 -27.61
N GLY A 626 19.32 3.26 -28.09
CA GLY A 626 20.75 2.87 -28.20
C GLY A 626 21.14 2.12 -29.48
N LYS A 627 20.23 1.98 -30.46
CA LYS A 627 20.55 1.47 -31.80
C LYS A 627 21.47 2.47 -32.53
N GLY A 628 22.43 1.95 -33.28
CA GLY A 628 23.40 2.77 -34.04
C GLY A 628 24.42 3.51 -33.17
N MET A 629 24.74 2.99 -31.97
CA MET A 629 25.78 3.54 -31.09
C MET A 629 27.04 2.66 -31.07
N ARG A 630 28.23 3.27 -31.02
CA ARG A 630 29.53 2.58 -30.84
C ARG A 630 30.47 3.38 -29.94
N ILE A 631 30.96 2.74 -28.89
CA ILE A 631 32.05 3.28 -28.05
C ILE A 631 33.37 3.01 -28.78
N VAL A 632 34.25 4.01 -28.84
CA VAL A 632 35.61 3.89 -29.37
C VAL A 632 36.58 4.30 -28.27
N THR A 633 37.38 3.35 -27.79
CA THR A 633 38.38 3.53 -26.73
C THR A 633 39.80 3.67 -27.28
N ASP A 634 40.12 2.92 -28.35
CA ASP A 634 41.37 3.04 -29.08
C ASP A 634 41.39 4.33 -29.92
N PRO A 635 42.38 5.24 -29.75
CA PRO A 635 42.52 6.44 -30.57
C PRO A 635 42.99 6.18 -32.01
N SER A 636 43.17 4.93 -32.44
CA SER A 636 43.56 4.62 -33.82
C SER A 636 42.46 4.93 -34.84
N SER A 637 42.88 5.51 -35.98
CA SER A 637 41.98 5.80 -37.12
C SER A 637 41.27 4.55 -37.64
N ALA A 638 41.94 3.38 -37.61
CA ALA A 638 41.35 2.12 -38.05
C ALA A 638 40.18 1.67 -37.17
N ALA A 639 40.34 1.68 -35.84
CA ALA A 639 39.28 1.32 -34.91
C ALA A 639 38.09 2.29 -34.97
N PHE A 640 38.37 3.60 -35.11
CA PHE A 640 37.33 4.61 -35.31
C PHE A 640 36.57 4.40 -36.62
N GLN A 641 37.26 4.11 -37.73
CA GLN A 641 36.64 3.90 -39.04
C GLN A 641 35.74 2.66 -39.08
N GLU A 642 36.16 1.56 -38.42
CA GLU A 642 35.33 0.36 -38.28
C GLU A 642 34.07 0.66 -37.46
N ALA A 643 34.23 1.33 -36.31
CA ALA A 643 33.11 1.72 -35.46
C ALA A 643 32.13 2.66 -36.18
N LEU A 644 32.63 3.68 -36.89
CA LEU A 644 31.85 4.61 -37.69
C LEU A 644 31.03 3.87 -38.76
N THR A 645 31.69 3.06 -39.58
CA THR A 645 31.04 2.26 -40.64
C THR A 645 29.98 1.32 -40.05
N SER A 646 30.25 0.74 -38.88
CA SER A 646 29.32 -0.14 -38.15
C SER A 646 28.10 0.60 -37.62
N ALA A 647 28.26 1.83 -37.11
CA ALA A 647 27.19 2.69 -36.63
C ALA A 647 26.32 3.21 -37.78
N GLN A 648 26.94 3.75 -38.85
CA GLN A 648 26.26 4.28 -40.03
C GLN A 648 25.40 3.21 -40.71
N ARG A 649 25.93 2.00 -40.91
CA ARG A 649 25.20 0.86 -41.49
C ARG A 649 23.99 0.44 -40.65
N GLU A 650 24.10 0.48 -39.32
CA GLU A 650 22.98 0.17 -38.42
C GLU A 650 21.92 1.28 -38.44
N SER A 651 22.34 2.54 -38.41
CA SER A 651 21.47 3.72 -38.51
C SER A 651 20.70 3.76 -39.83
N LEU A 652 21.39 3.52 -40.96
CA LEU A 652 20.77 3.49 -42.28
C LEU A 652 19.73 2.37 -42.37
N LYS A 653 20.01 1.18 -41.80
CA LYS A 653 19.06 0.06 -41.74
C LYS A 653 17.85 0.36 -40.83
N ALA A 654 18.06 1.03 -39.70
CA ALA A 654 17.01 1.24 -38.69
C ALA A 654 16.14 2.49 -38.94
N PHE A 655 16.72 3.54 -39.55
CA PHE A 655 16.12 4.87 -39.62
C PHE A 655 16.18 5.52 -41.01
N GLY A 656 16.78 4.86 -42.02
CA GLY A 656 16.92 5.40 -43.37
C GLY A 656 17.88 6.59 -43.49
N ASN A 657 18.70 6.82 -42.46
CA ASN A 657 19.63 7.94 -42.34
C ASN A 657 20.95 7.43 -41.74
N ASP A 658 22.07 7.79 -42.35
CA ASP A 658 23.44 7.41 -41.98
C ASP A 658 24.19 8.50 -41.18
N THR A 659 23.54 9.65 -40.93
CA THR A 659 24.17 10.80 -40.29
C THR A 659 24.41 10.55 -38.79
N VAL A 660 25.65 10.77 -38.34
CA VAL A 660 26.10 10.53 -36.97
C VAL A 660 26.55 11.81 -36.27
N LEU A 661 26.58 11.73 -34.95
CA LEU A 661 27.26 12.66 -34.07
C LEU A 661 28.31 11.92 -33.22
N ILE A 662 29.37 12.64 -32.83
CA ILE A 662 30.44 12.16 -31.95
C ILE A 662 30.27 12.84 -30.60
N GLU A 663 30.33 12.08 -29.51
CA GLU A 663 30.27 12.60 -28.14
C GLU A 663 31.45 12.10 -27.31
N LYS A 664 31.81 12.83 -26.25
CA LYS A 664 32.67 12.30 -25.20
C LYS A 664 31.96 11.11 -24.53
N TYR A 665 32.65 9.97 -24.43
CA TYR A 665 32.14 8.86 -23.63
C TYR A 665 32.43 9.13 -22.15
N ILE A 666 31.39 9.00 -21.31
CA ILE A 666 31.49 9.04 -19.86
C ILE A 666 31.59 7.59 -19.38
N GLU A 667 32.59 7.26 -18.57
CA GLU A 667 32.90 5.87 -18.22
C GLU A 667 32.10 5.36 -17.01
N ARG A 668 31.83 6.22 -16.02
CA ARG A 668 31.00 5.90 -14.83
C ARG A 668 29.72 6.76 -14.73
N PRO A 669 28.87 6.80 -15.77
CA PRO A 669 27.71 7.68 -15.81
C PRO A 669 26.58 7.20 -14.91
N ARG A 670 25.93 8.13 -14.21
CA ARG A 670 24.60 7.99 -13.65
C ARG A 670 23.57 8.63 -14.57
N HIS A 671 22.38 8.03 -14.62
CA HIS A 671 21.21 8.64 -15.26
C HIS A 671 20.45 9.40 -14.17
N VAL A 672 20.58 10.72 -14.15
CA VAL A 672 19.89 11.61 -13.20
C VAL A 672 18.95 12.52 -13.99
N GLU A 673 17.69 12.60 -13.61
CA GLU A 673 16.68 13.33 -14.36
C GLU A 673 15.88 14.27 -13.47
N VAL A 674 15.45 15.42 -13.99
CA VAL A 674 14.67 16.41 -13.22
C VAL A 674 13.23 16.46 -13.72
N GLN A 675 12.29 16.27 -12.81
CA GLN A 675 10.88 16.53 -13.08
C GLN A 675 10.66 18.04 -13.21
N VAL A 676 10.15 18.48 -14.36
CA VAL A 676 9.71 19.86 -14.54
C VAL A 676 8.19 19.93 -14.69
N PHE A 677 7.63 21.06 -14.28
CA PHE A 677 6.23 21.40 -14.49
C PHE A 677 6.09 22.84 -14.94
N ALA A 678 5.29 23.07 -15.98
CA ALA A 678 5.08 24.40 -16.57
C ALA A 678 3.60 24.70 -16.82
N ASP A 679 3.21 25.98 -16.76
CA ASP A 679 1.85 26.43 -17.11
C ASP A 679 1.78 27.29 -18.38
N THR A 680 0.56 27.54 -18.85
CA THR A 680 0.28 28.34 -20.06
C THR A 680 0.58 29.84 -19.91
N GLN A 681 1.15 30.28 -18.78
CA GLN A 681 1.53 31.66 -18.50
C GLN A 681 3.06 31.82 -18.39
N GLY A 682 3.83 30.76 -18.60
CA GLY A 682 5.30 30.76 -18.58
C GLY A 682 5.91 30.55 -17.19
N ASN A 683 5.09 30.21 -16.17
CA ASN A 683 5.63 29.75 -14.90
C ASN A 683 6.18 28.33 -15.07
N VAL A 684 7.37 28.07 -14.54
CA VAL A 684 8.05 26.77 -14.62
C VAL A 684 8.75 26.49 -13.29
N VAL A 685 8.59 25.27 -12.79
CA VAL A 685 9.19 24.76 -11.54
C VAL A 685 9.87 23.41 -11.75
N SER A 686 10.89 23.14 -10.93
CA SER A 686 11.44 21.81 -10.66
C SER A 686 10.62 21.15 -9.54
N LEU A 687 10.26 19.88 -9.74
CA LEU A 687 9.73 19.00 -8.70
C LEU A 687 10.80 17.99 -8.24
N TRP A 688 12.06 18.45 -8.22
CA TRP A 688 13.27 17.70 -7.85
C TRP A 688 13.67 16.61 -8.83
N GLU A 689 14.81 16.00 -8.53
CA GLU A 689 15.47 15.01 -9.35
C GLU A 689 15.19 13.56 -8.92
N ARG A 690 15.35 12.64 -9.88
CA ARG A 690 15.31 11.19 -9.70
C ARG A 690 16.62 10.58 -10.21
N ASP A 691 17.05 9.47 -9.62
CA ASP A 691 18.10 8.62 -10.19
C ASP A 691 17.45 7.39 -10.84
N CYS A 692 17.83 7.12 -12.08
CA CYS A 692 17.34 6.03 -12.93
C CYS A 692 18.49 5.14 -13.43
N SER A 693 19.66 5.17 -12.78
CA SER A 693 20.88 4.51 -13.25
C SER A 693 20.76 2.99 -13.29
N VAL A 694 19.88 2.39 -12.49
CA VAL A 694 19.65 0.94 -12.49
C VAL A 694 18.77 0.57 -13.69
N GLN A 695 19.43 0.34 -14.83
CA GLN A 695 18.78 0.03 -16.12
C GLN A 695 19.36 -1.21 -16.80
N ARG A 696 18.51 -1.98 -17.49
CA ARG A 696 18.84 -3.19 -18.25
C ARG A 696 18.67 -2.93 -19.74
N ARG A 697 19.78 -2.78 -20.48
CA ARG A 697 19.78 -2.44 -21.92
C ARG A 697 18.90 -1.21 -22.22
N ASN A 698 19.14 -0.12 -21.50
CA ASN A 698 18.39 1.15 -21.55
C ASN A 698 16.91 1.09 -21.06
N GLN A 699 16.42 -0.06 -20.59
CA GLN A 699 15.15 -0.16 -19.87
C GLN A 699 15.38 0.17 -18.39
N LYS A 700 14.78 1.23 -17.85
CA LYS A 700 14.82 1.54 -16.41
C LYS A 700 14.12 0.45 -15.59
N ILE A 701 14.68 0.06 -14.44
CA ILE A 701 14.28 -1.11 -13.63
C ILE A 701 13.91 -0.73 -12.19
N ILE A 702 14.77 0.05 -11.54
CA ILE A 702 14.54 0.68 -10.23
C ILE A 702 14.91 2.15 -10.35
N GLU A 703 14.05 3.00 -9.81
CA GLU A 703 14.19 4.45 -9.77
C GLU A 703 14.08 4.95 -8.33
N GLU A 704 14.78 6.03 -8.01
CA GLU A 704 14.73 6.63 -6.66
C GLU A 704 14.70 8.16 -6.67
N ALA A 705 14.11 8.75 -5.63
CA ALA A 705 14.02 10.19 -5.44
C ALA A 705 14.16 10.54 -3.94
N PRO A 706 14.89 11.61 -3.57
CA PRO A 706 15.83 12.38 -4.40
C PRO A 706 17.00 11.50 -4.91
N ALA A 707 17.81 12.01 -5.84
CA ALA A 707 18.99 11.27 -6.30
C ALA A 707 20.07 11.23 -5.19
N PRO A 708 20.64 10.05 -4.88
CA PRO A 708 21.60 9.89 -3.80
C PRO A 708 22.92 10.64 -4.05
N GLY A 709 23.61 11.00 -2.98
CA GLY A 709 24.95 11.62 -3.02
C GLY A 709 25.05 13.06 -3.56
N LEU A 710 24.02 13.63 -4.20
CA LEU A 710 24.13 14.99 -4.76
C LEU A 710 24.11 16.07 -3.67
N SER A 711 25.05 17.03 -3.74
CA SER A 711 25.11 18.19 -2.86
C SER A 711 23.92 19.14 -3.03
N ALA A 712 23.75 20.10 -2.12
CA ALA A 712 22.67 21.09 -2.20
C ALA A 712 22.89 22.03 -3.38
N GLU A 713 24.14 22.44 -3.60
CA GLU A 713 24.61 23.33 -4.65
C GLU A 713 24.40 22.71 -6.04
N LEU A 714 24.80 21.44 -6.20
CA LEU A 714 24.63 20.67 -7.43
C LEU A 714 23.15 20.47 -7.78
N ARG A 715 22.32 20.16 -6.77
CA ARG A 715 20.85 20.01 -6.93
C ARG A 715 20.18 21.32 -7.34
N VAL A 716 20.64 22.45 -6.79
CA VAL A 716 20.20 23.80 -7.18
C VAL A 716 20.58 24.08 -8.64
N ASP A 717 21.82 23.82 -9.05
CA ASP A 717 22.23 24.07 -10.44
C ASP A 717 21.48 23.17 -11.42
N LEU A 718 21.47 21.86 -11.19
CA LEU A 718 20.76 20.85 -12.00
C LEU A 718 19.27 21.21 -12.18
N SER A 719 18.57 21.59 -11.10
CA SER A 719 17.19 22.05 -11.17
C SER A 719 17.05 23.38 -11.91
N SER A 720 18.00 24.31 -11.77
CA SER A 720 17.99 25.57 -12.52
C SER A 720 18.18 25.36 -14.02
N LYS A 721 19.04 24.42 -14.43
CA LYS A 721 19.24 24.02 -15.82
C LYS A 721 18.00 23.35 -16.40
N ALA A 722 17.32 22.49 -15.65
CA ALA A 722 16.06 21.88 -16.08
C ALA A 722 14.95 22.92 -16.28
N ILE A 723 14.84 23.91 -15.38
CA ILE A 723 13.90 25.04 -15.53
C ILE A 723 14.28 25.91 -16.74
N ALA A 724 15.57 26.13 -17.02
CA ALA A 724 16.03 26.85 -18.20
C ALA A 724 15.69 26.11 -19.50
N ALA A 725 15.93 24.79 -19.55
CA ALA A 725 15.57 23.91 -20.67
C ALA A 725 14.08 24.00 -21.02
N ALA A 726 13.21 23.83 -20.02
CA ALA A 726 11.76 23.89 -20.19
C ALA A 726 11.27 25.31 -20.62
N LYS A 727 11.91 26.38 -20.13
CA LYS A 727 11.61 27.75 -20.57
C LYS A 727 12.03 27.99 -22.02
N ALA A 728 13.18 27.48 -22.46
CA ALA A 728 13.70 27.68 -23.81
C ALA A 728 12.77 27.15 -24.92
N VAL A 729 11.98 26.11 -24.63
CA VAL A 729 11.01 25.51 -25.58
C VAL A 729 9.56 25.97 -25.38
N ASN A 730 9.30 26.90 -24.44
CA ASN A 730 7.96 27.29 -24.00
C ASN A 730 7.10 26.07 -23.58
N TYR A 731 7.66 25.23 -22.71
CA TYR A 731 7.05 23.98 -22.28
C TYR A 731 5.74 24.19 -21.49
N VAL A 732 4.84 23.20 -21.49
CA VAL A 732 3.57 23.20 -20.73
C VAL A 732 3.27 21.80 -20.21
N GLY A 733 2.73 21.70 -18.98
CA GLY A 733 2.40 20.45 -18.32
C GLY A 733 3.61 19.77 -17.67
N ALA A 734 3.51 18.46 -17.45
CA ALA A 734 4.59 17.63 -16.91
C ALA A 734 5.61 17.28 -18.01
N GLY A 735 6.90 17.40 -17.70
CA GLY A 735 8.00 16.97 -18.56
C GLY A 735 9.18 16.50 -17.74
N THR A 736 10.19 15.88 -18.36
CA THR A 736 11.40 15.47 -17.62
C THR A 736 12.64 15.74 -18.46
N VAL A 737 13.62 16.39 -17.84
CA VAL A 737 14.93 16.69 -18.45
C VAL A 737 15.91 15.64 -17.96
N GLU A 738 16.37 14.76 -18.85
CA GLU A 738 17.30 13.67 -18.55
C GLU A 738 18.75 14.14 -18.71
N PHE A 739 19.58 13.89 -17.69
CA PHE A 739 21.00 14.22 -17.68
C PHE A 739 21.85 12.96 -17.45
N ILE A 740 23.02 12.95 -18.09
CA ILE A 740 24.12 12.06 -17.73
C ILE A 740 24.97 12.81 -16.69
N PHE A 741 25.07 12.28 -15.48
CA PHE A 741 25.96 12.75 -14.43
C PHE A 741 27.22 11.88 -14.39
N ASP A 742 28.40 12.49 -14.36
CA ASP A 742 29.68 11.80 -14.27
C ASP A 742 30.13 11.66 -12.81
N ASN A 743 30.21 10.43 -12.31
CA ASN A 743 30.68 10.13 -10.95
C ASN A 743 32.14 10.53 -10.69
N ASP A 744 32.97 10.68 -11.72
CA ASP A 744 34.41 10.93 -11.55
C ASP A 744 34.77 12.42 -11.59
N THR A 745 33.90 13.28 -12.14
CA THR A 745 34.12 14.74 -12.26
C THR A 745 33.02 15.61 -11.64
N GLU A 746 31.96 14.98 -11.12
CA GLU A 746 30.72 15.62 -10.63
C GLU A 746 30.02 16.56 -11.65
N GLN A 747 30.38 16.46 -12.94
CA GLN A 747 29.76 17.23 -14.01
C GLN A 747 28.47 16.54 -14.50
N PHE A 748 27.52 17.32 -14.99
CA PHE A 748 26.30 16.80 -15.61
C PHE A 748 26.06 17.41 -16.98
N TYR A 749 25.45 16.60 -17.85
CA TYR A 749 25.27 16.93 -19.26
C TYR A 749 23.86 16.51 -19.72
N PHE A 750 23.16 17.41 -20.39
CA PHE A 750 21.85 17.14 -21.01
C PHE A 750 21.95 15.99 -22.00
N MET A 751 21.06 15.01 -21.85
CA MET A 751 20.89 13.90 -22.79
C MET A 751 19.69 14.15 -23.71
N GLU A 752 18.49 14.27 -23.13
CA GLU A 752 17.25 14.58 -23.85
C GLU A 752 16.17 15.15 -22.91
N MET A 753 15.05 15.62 -23.47
CA MET A 753 13.87 16.05 -22.70
C MET A 753 12.66 15.23 -23.12
N ASN A 754 12.18 14.37 -22.24
CA ASN A 754 10.97 13.59 -22.45
C ASN A 754 9.74 14.51 -22.31
N THR A 755 8.96 14.61 -23.38
CA THR A 755 7.90 15.60 -23.58
C THR A 755 6.54 15.13 -23.07
N ARG A 756 6.55 14.50 -21.90
CA ARG A 756 5.43 13.79 -21.29
C ARG A 756 5.63 13.59 -19.78
N LEU A 757 4.59 13.07 -19.12
CA LEU A 757 4.75 12.42 -17.82
C LEU A 757 5.68 11.19 -17.97
N GLN A 758 6.64 11.02 -17.07
CA GLN A 758 7.45 9.79 -17.01
C GLN A 758 6.66 8.62 -16.39
N VAL A 759 7.14 7.39 -16.57
CA VAL A 759 6.54 6.22 -15.93
C VAL A 759 6.76 6.31 -14.41
N GLU A 760 8.00 6.60 -14.06
CA GLU A 760 8.63 6.79 -12.76
C GLU A 760 8.25 8.10 -12.03
N HIS A 761 7.22 8.82 -12.51
CA HIS A 761 6.68 9.98 -11.79
C HIS A 761 6.26 9.69 -10.33
N PRO A 762 5.80 8.48 -9.92
CA PRO A 762 5.38 8.24 -8.54
C PRO A 762 6.44 8.47 -7.47
N VAL A 763 7.74 8.24 -7.72
CA VAL A 763 8.75 8.57 -6.69
C VAL A 763 8.83 10.07 -6.42
N THR A 764 8.68 10.90 -7.46
CA THR A 764 8.52 12.35 -7.30
C THR A 764 7.24 12.70 -6.56
N GLU A 765 6.12 12.05 -6.86
CA GLU A 765 4.87 12.25 -6.10
C GLU A 765 5.08 11.94 -4.62
N MET A 766 5.69 10.81 -4.27
CA MET A 766 5.88 10.39 -2.89
C MET A 766 6.78 11.33 -2.06
N VAL A 767 7.80 11.97 -2.65
CA VAL A 767 8.66 12.94 -1.93
C VAL A 767 8.17 14.39 -1.96
N THR A 768 7.22 14.73 -2.85
CA THR A 768 6.62 16.08 -2.94
C THR A 768 5.20 16.16 -2.36
N GLY A 769 4.52 15.04 -2.18
CA GLY A 769 3.10 14.99 -1.79
C GLY A 769 2.14 15.50 -2.87
N LEU A 770 2.60 15.63 -4.12
CA LEU A 770 1.84 16.20 -5.24
C LEU A 770 1.26 15.11 -6.15
N ASP A 771 0.05 15.34 -6.64
CA ASP A 771 -0.55 14.57 -7.75
C ASP A 771 -0.24 15.29 -9.06
N LEU A 772 0.72 14.76 -9.84
CA LEU A 772 1.20 15.37 -11.08
C LEU A 772 0.14 15.31 -12.19
N VAL A 773 -0.75 14.31 -12.15
CA VAL A 773 -1.90 14.22 -13.08
C VAL A 773 -2.96 15.28 -12.74
N GLU A 774 -3.14 15.60 -11.45
CA GLU A 774 -4.02 16.70 -11.02
C GLU A 774 -3.48 18.05 -11.52
N TRP A 775 -2.16 18.27 -11.39
CA TRP A 775 -1.51 19.46 -11.96
C TRP A 775 -1.60 19.50 -13.50
N GLN A 776 -1.54 18.36 -14.20
CA GLN A 776 -1.74 18.32 -15.65
C GLN A 776 -3.17 18.75 -16.02
N LEU A 777 -4.16 18.38 -15.22
CA LEU A 777 -5.58 18.73 -15.41
C LEU A 777 -5.91 20.18 -15.00
N GLU A 778 -5.15 20.79 -14.08
CA GLU A 778 -5.19 22.24 -13.81
C GLU A 778 -4.62 23.05 -14.98
N VAL A 779 -3.39 22.72 -15.40
CA VAL A 779 -2.70 23.45 -16.47
C VAL A 779 -3.43 23.33 -17.80
N ALA A 780 -3.94 22.14 -18.14
CA ALA A 780 -4.73 21.94 -19.36
C ALA A 780 -6.10 22.65 -19.32
N ALA A 781 -6.70 22.85 -18.14
CA ALA A 781 -7.86 23.73 -17.99
C ALA A 781 -7.47 25.23 -18.14
N GLY A 782 -6.17 25.54 -18.17
CA GLY A 782 -5.61 26.88 -18.31
C GLY A 782 -5.58 27.65 -17.00
N ASN A 783 -5.40 26.97 -15.87
CA ASN A 783 -5.05 27.56 -14.58
C ASN A 783 -3.52 27.71 -14.45
N THR A 784 -3.07 28.44 -13.42
CA THR A 784 -1.64 28.53 -13.06
C THR A 784 -1.15 27.27 -12.36
N LEU A 785 0.17 27.11 -12.23
CA LEU A 785 0.75 26.16 -11.27
C LEU A 785 0.17 26.38 -9.85
N PRO A 786 -0.21 25.32 -9.10
CA PRO A 786 -0.75 25.46 -7.75
C PRO A 786 0.24 25.96 -6.69
N LEU A 787 1.55 25.69 -6.85
CA LEU A 787 2.61 26.13 -5.94
C LEU A 787 3.75 26.82 -6.71
N ALA A 788 4.40 27.78 -6.05
CA ALA A 788 5.67 28.35 -6.49
C ALA A 788 6.86 27.52 -5.99
N GLN A 789 8.04 27.68 -6.63
CA GLN A 789 9.23 26.87 -6.37
C GLN A 789 9.60 26.77 -4.88
N ALA A 790 9.60 27.90 -4.16
CA ALA A 790 9.94 27.99 -2.75
C ALA A 790 9.03 27.19 -1.80
N SER A 791 7.84 26.80 -2.27
CA SER A 791 6.82 26.10 -1.47
C SER A 791 6.65 24.63 -1.81
N ILE A 792 7.33 24.12 -2.84
CA ILE A 792 7.35 22.70 -3.18
C ILE A 792 8.24 21.97 -2.15
N PRO A 793 7.73 20.95 -1.44
CA PRO A 793 8.49 20.24 -0.41
C PRO A 793 9.38 19.15 -1.03
N LEU A 794 10.41 18.74 -0.28
CA LEU A 794 11.22 17.54 -0.54
C LEU A 794 11.33 16.77 0.79
N VAL A 795 10.56 15.69 0.93
CA VAL A 795 10.33 15.01 2.21
C VAL A 795 10.63 13.52 2.08
N GLY A 796 11.60 13.03 2.83
CA GLY A 796 11.99 11.62 2.86
C GLY A 796 12.67 11.15 1.57
N HIS A 797 12.58 9.83 1.32
CA HIS A 797 13.16 9.16 0.16
C HIS A 797 12.17 8.12 -0.38
N ALA A 798 12.09 7.95 -1.69
CA ALA A 798 11.22 7.00 -2.35
C ALA A 798 11.98 6.10 -3.34
N PHE A 799 11.49 4.89 -3.53
CA PHE A 799 11.89 3.96 -4.60
C PHE A 799 10.68 3.50 -5.40
N GLU A 800 10.84 3.31 -6.70
CA GLU A 800 9.95 2.54 -7.56
C GLU A 800 10.71 1.32 -8.09
N ALA A 801 10.00 0.20 -8.24
CA ALA A 801 10.50 -0.99 -8.94
C ALA A 801 9.45 -1.46 -9.97
N ARG A 802 9.89 -1.66 -11.22
CA ARG A 802 9.01 -2.08 -12.32
C ARG A 802 8.91 -3.59 -12.41
N ILE A 803 7.74 -4.12 -12.09
CA ILE A 803 7.45 -5.56 -12.14
C ILE A 803 7.14 -5.93 -13.58
N TYR A 804 8.10 -6.53 -14.29
CA TYR A 804 7.95 -6.99 -15.67
C TYR A 804 7.65 -8.50 -15.71
N ALA A 805 6.80 -8.90 -16.66
CA ALA A 805 6.69 -10.26 -17.16
C ALA A 805 7.91 -10.56 -18.07
N GLU A 806 9.02 -10.95 -17.44
CA GLU A 806 10.28 -11.33 -18.10
C GLU A 806 10.99 -12.41 -17.27
N ASN A 807 11.93 -13.14 -17.88
CA ASN A 807 12.75 -14.14 -17.20
C ASN A 807 14.21 -13.64 -17.10
N PRO A 808 14.63 -13.03 -15.96
CA PRO A 808 15.97 -12.47 -15.81
C PRO A 808 17.12 -13.46 -16.07
N ARG A 809 16.99 -14.72 -15.62
CA ARG A 809 18.01 -15.75 -15.82
C ARG A 809 18.12 -16.17 -17.29
N ASN A 810 17.00 -16.22 -18.02
CA ASN A 810 16.99 -16.41 -19.47
C ASN A 810 17.20 -15.07 -20.23
N ASN A 811 18.28 -14.35 -19.87
CA ASN A 811 18.69 -13.08 -20.48
C ASN A 811 17.57 -12.00 -20.54
N PHE A 812 16.66 -11.99 -19.55
CA PHE A 812 15.50 -11.08 -19.51
C PHE A 812 14.64 -11.15 -20.80
N LEU A 813 14.43 -12.35 -21.35
CA LEU A 813 13.40 -12.55 -22.37
C LEU A 813 12.01 -12.25 -21.78
N PRO A 814 11.16 -11.45 -22.45
CA PRO A 814 9.77 -11.22 -22.02
C PRO A 814 8.95 -12.51 -21.95
N ASP A 815 7.87 -12.50 -21.17
CA ASP A 815 6.98 -13.65 -21.01
C ASP A 815 5.50 -13.21 -21.09
N SER A 816 4.62 -14.11 -21.51
CA SER A 816 3.19 -13.83 -21.69
C SER A 816 2.33 -15.07 -21.45
N GLY A 817 1.16 -14.87 -20.85
CA GLY A 817 0.37 -15.95 -20.26
C GLY A 817 -0.65 -15.43 -19.25
N PRO A 818 -1.52 -16.30 -18.72
CA PRO A 818 -2.47 -15.94 -17.68
C PRO A 818 -1.77 -15.76 -16.33
N LEU A 819 -2.15 -14.72 -15.58
CA LEU A 819 -1.74 -14.53 -14.17
C LEU A 819 -2.54 -15.49 -13.27
N LEU A 820 -2.12 -16.75 -13.19
CA LEU A 820 -2.77 -17.82 -12.43
C LEU A 820 -2.88 -17.51 -10.94
N TYR A 821 -1.84 -16.91 -10.35
CA TYR A 821 -1.84 -16.39 -8.99
C TYR A 821 -1.15 -15.04 -8.94
N LEU A 822 -1.75 -14.08 -8.23
CA LEU A 822 -1.17 -12.77 -7.95
C LEU A 822 -1.48 -12.37 -6.51
N SER A 823 -0.45 -12.39 -5.66
CA SER A 823 -0.45 -11.73 -4.35
C SER A 823 0.40 -10.47 -4.44
N THR A 824 -0.11 -9.37 -3.89
CA THR A 824 0.62 -8.10 -3.78
C THR A 824 0.68 -7.68 -2.31
N PRO A 825 1.74 -6.98 -1.86
CA PRO A 825 1.72 -6.34 -0.54
C PRO A 825 0.56 -5.36 -0.45
N THR A 826 0.04 -5.12 0.76
CA THR A 826 -1.13 -4.25 0.96
C THR A 826 -0.73 -2.77 0.84
N PRO A 827 -1.20 -2.00 -0.16
CA PRO A 827 -0.86 -0.59 -0.27
C PRO A 827 -1.41 0.20 0.93
N THR A 828 -0.58 1.04 1.54
CA THR A 828 -1.05 1.95 2.60
C THR A 828 -1.66 3.22 2.01
N HIS A 829 -1.33 3.57 0.75
CA HIS A 829 -1.83 4.75 0.06
C HIS A 829 -2.17 4.47 -1.42
N ILE A 830 -3.11 5.25 -1.97
CA ILE A 830 -3.50 5.24 -3.41
C ILE A 830 -2.84 6.40 -4.18
N PHE A 831 -2.61 7.52 -3.51
CA PHE A 831 -1.91 8.72 -3.98
C PHE A 831 -0.71 8.98 -3.05
N ALA A 832 0.13 9.97 -3.34
CA ALA A 832 1.16 10.39 -2.38
C ALA A 832 0.54 10.95 -1.07
N PRO A 833 1.24 10.83 0.07
CA PRO A 833 0.84 11.49 1.32
C PRO A 833 0.91 13.02 1.16
N GLU A 834 -0.11 13.74 1.63
CA GLU A 834 -0.13 15.20 1.55
C GLU A 834 0.88 15.81 2.55
N PHE A 835 1.72 16.74 2.06
CA PHE A 835 2.66 17.52 2.88
C PHE A 835 2.29 19.00 2.88
N SER A 836 2.47 19.68 4.01
CA SER A 836 2.28 21.13 4.12
C SER A 836 3.23 21.87 3.17
N PRO A 837 2.75 22.82 2.34
CA PRO A 837 3.62 23.64 1.49
C PRO A 837 4.65 24.42 2.31
N VAL A 838 5.88 24.49 1.81
CA VAL A 838 6.98 25.13 2.54
C VAL A 838 6.77 26.65 2.62
N SER A 839 6.65 27.17 3.84
CA SER A 839 6.41 28.60 4.12
C SER A 839 7.70 29.44 4.05
N LYS A 840 8.41 29.39 2.92
CA LYS A 840 9.49 30.33 2.60
C LYS A 840 8.93 31.61 1.97
N THR A 841 9.50 32.76 2.32
CA THR A 841 9.38 33.97 1.52
C THR A 841 10.08 33.75 0.18
N PRO A 842 9.45 33.98 -0.98
CA PRO A 842 10.12 33.86 -2.28
C PRO A 842 11.34 34.78 -2.37
N GLY A 843 12.47 34.24 -2.82
CA GLY A 843 13.76 34.91 -2.83
C GLY A 843 14.40 34.96 -4.21
N THR A 844 15.62 34.44 -4.30
CA THR A 844 16.28 34.15 -5.58
C THR A 844 15.95 32.72 -6.01
N LEU A 845 16.05 32.41 -7.30
CA LEU A 845 15.85 31.03 -7.79
C LEU A 845 16.75 30.02 -7.07
N ALA A 846 17.97 30.41 -6.67
CA ALA A 846 18.87 29.57 -5.88
C ALA A 846 18.36 29.28 -4.46
N SER A 847 17.86 30.30 -3.73
CA SER A 847 17.30 30.11 -2.38
C SER A 847 15.97 29.33 -2.38
N ASP A 848 15.20 29.50 -3.45
CA ASP A 848 13.93 28.81 -3.66
C ASP A 848 14.17 27.32 -3.97
N LEU A 849 15.21 27.02 -4.76
CA LEU A 849 15.67 25.66 -5.07
C LEU A 849 16.51 24.99 -3.98
N THR A 850 17.07 25.74 -3.02
CA THR A 850 17.79 25.13 -1.89
C THR A 850 16.78 24.36 -1.04
N PRO A 851 16.87 23.03 -0.84
CA PRO A 851 15.93 22.31 0.03
C PRO A 851 15.93 22.91 1.44
N SER A 852 14.75 23.03 2.05
CA SER A 852 14.68 23.44 3.47
C SER A 852 15.22 22.30 4.34
N LEU A 853 16.51 22.37 4.68
CA LEU A 853 17.12 21.63 5.79
C LEU A 853 16.60 22.19 7.12
N SER A 854 15.32 21.98 7.36
CA SER A 854 14.64 22.26 8.62
C SER A 854 15.10 21.27 9.68
N SER A 855 16.20 21.62 10.35
CA SER A 855 16.85 20.85 11.43
C SER A 855 15.95 20.50 12.62
N HIS A 856 14.73 21.04 12.67
CA HIS A 856 13.71 20.79 13.70
C HIS A 856 12.28 20.66 13.14
N ASP A 857 12.08 20.07 11.95
CA ASP A 857 10.72 19.82 11.49
C ASP A 857 10.13 18.57 12.18
N SER A 858 9.07 18.76 12.98
CA SER A 858 8.42 17.67 13.74
C SER A 858 7.53 16.75 12.89
N THR A 859 7.58 16.91 11.57
CA THR A 859 6.84 16.16 10.55
C THR A 859 7.32 14.71 10.50
N THR A 860 6.90 13.89 11.46
CA THR A 860 7.26 12.47 11.50
C THR A 860 6.70 11.77 10.28
N ILE A 861 7.58 11.34 9.37
CA ILE A 861 7.19 10.60 8.17
C ILE A 861 6.68 9.22 8.58
N HIS A 862 5.58 8.76 7.97
CA HIS A 862 5.16 7.36 8.08
C HIS A 862 5.73 6.58 6.89
N PRO A 863 6.35 5.41 7.11
CA PRO A 863 6.73 4.51 6.03
C PRO A 863 5.48 4.14 5.21
N SER A 864 5.51 4.33 3.89
CA SER A 864 4.35 4.19 3.02
C SER A 864 4.62 3.37 1.74
N LEU A 865 3.57 2.72 1.25
CA LEU A 865 3.59 1.81 0.09
C LEU A 865 2.38 2.11 -0.80
N ARG A 866 2.64 2.16 -2.10
CA ARG A 866 1.68 2.39 -3.18
C ARG A 866 1.97 1.42 -4.32
N ILE A 867 0.94 0.96 -5.02
CA ILE A 867 1.09 0.07 -6.18
C ILE A 867 0.28 0.63 -7.34
N GLU A 868 0.96 0.82 -8.47
CA GLU A 868 0.34 1.17 -9.74
C GLU A 868 0.27 -0.07 -10.63
N GLN A 869 -0.87 -0.76 -10.62
CA GLN A 869 -1.10 -2.00 -11.37
C GLN A 869 -2.10 -1.81 -12.51
N GLY A 870 -1.85 -2.50 -13.64
CA GLY A 870 -2.74 -2.53 -14.81
C GLY A 870 -3.50 -3.85 -15.00
N PHE A 871 -3.16 -4.88 -14.22
CA PHE A 871 -3.64 -6.25 -14.34
C PHE A 871 -4.07 -6.79 -12.97
N THR A 872 -4.82 -7.91 -12.96
CA THR A 872 -5.22 -8.63 -11.75
C THR A 872 -4.98 -10.14 -11.92
N GLN A 873 -5.15 -10.94 -10.86
CA GLN A 873 -5.24 -12.39 -11.01
C GLN A 873 -6.30 -12.75 -12.06
N GLY A 874 -6.03 -13.75 -12.89
CA GLY A 874 -6.84 -14.16 -14.03
C GLY A 874 -6.74 -13.27 -15.27
N SER A 875 -5.99 -12.16 -15.24
CA SER A 875 -5.69 -11.38 -16.45
C SER A 875 -4.69 -12.09 -17.35
N GLN A 876 -4.82 -11.91 -18.66
CA GLN A 876 -3.87 -12.39 -19.66
C GLN A 876 -2.80 -11.31 -19.93
N ILE A 877 -1.53 -11.66 -19.77
CA ILE A 877 -0.40 -10.92 -20.38
C ILE A 877 -0.30 -11.37 -21.84
N GLY A 878 -0.18 -10.42 -22.78
CA GLY A 878 -0.17 -10.70 -24.22
C GLY A 878 0.93 -9.96 -24.97
N VAL A 879 1.44 -10.60 -26.04
CA VAL A 879 2.69 -10.21 -26.72
C VAL A 879 2.68 -8.85 -27.43
N PHE A 880 1.51 -8.22 -27.63
CA PHE A 880 1.38 -6.98 -28.42
C PHE A 880 1.81 -5.71 -27.67
N TYR A 881 2.07 -5.81 -26.36
CA TYR A 881 2.29 -4.67 -25.48
C TYR A 881 3.53 -4.83 -24.58
N ASP A 882 3.77 -3.83 -23.76
CA ASP A 882 4.83 -3.80 -22.77
C ASP A 882 4.60 -4.86 -21.65
N PRO A 883 5.65 -5.57 -21.17
CA PRO A 883 5.54 -6.57 -20.12
C PRO A 883 5.26 -6.04 -18.70
N MET A 884 5.21 -4.72 -18.48
CA MET A 884 5.03 -4.15 -17.13
C MET A 884 3.65 -4.50 -16.54
N ILE A 885 3.66 -5.35 -15.51
CA ILE A 885 2.48 -5.80 -14.76
C ILE A 885 2.02 -4.69 -13.80
N ALA A 886 2.98 -4.15 -13.03
CA ALA A 886 2.77 -3.14 -12.02
C ALA A 886 4.07 -2.40 -11.68
N LYS A 887 3.94 -1.30 -10.94
CA LYS A 887 5.04 -0.56 -10.31
C LYS A 887 4.83 -0.56 -8.81
N VAL A 888 5.83 -1.01 -8.06
CA VAL A 888 5.82 -1.05 -6.60
C VAL A 888 6.58 0.17 -6.09
N VAL A 889 5.89 1.08 -5.40
CA VAL A 889 6.42 2.39 -5.00
C VAL A 889 6.40 2.48 -3.48
N VAL A 890 7.55 2.72 -2.87
CA VAL A 890 7.71 2.85 -1.42
C VAL A 890 8.33 4.17 -1.05
N HIS A 891 8.07 4.63 0.17
CA HIS A 891 8.60 5.88 0.71
C HIS A 891 8.83 5.77 2.22
N GLY A 892 9.95 6.32 2.67
CA GLY A 892 10.33 6.37 4.09
C GLY A 892 11.02 7.69 4.42
N LYS A 893 11.38 7.88 5.70
CA LYS A 893 12.06 9.11 6.15
C LYS A 893 13.47 9.28 5.57
N ASP A 894 14.08 8.19 5.14
CA ASP A 894 15.43 8.11 4.59
C ASP A 894 15.55 6.94 3.60
N ARG A 895 16.61 6.93 2.79
CA ARG A 895 16.89 5.89 1.77
C ARG A 895 16.95 4.48 2.36
N THR A 896 17.43 4.32 3.59
CA THR A 896 17.55 3.00 4.25
C THR A 896 16.20 2.46 4.69
N GLU A 897 15.33 3.33 5.21
CA GLU A 897 13.95 2.97 5.56
C GLU A 897 13.14 2.62 4.31
N ALA A 898 13.23 3.44 3.26
CA ALA A 898 12.57 3.19 1.98
C ALA A 898 13.08 1.88 1.31
N LEU A 899 14.39 1.60 1.35
CA LEU A 899 14.95 0.36 0.78
C LEU A 899 14.56 -0.90 1.58
N ARG A 900 14.45 -0.79 2.91
CA ARG A 900 13.87 -1.88 3.75
C ARG A 900 12.41 -2.14 3.40
N MET A 901 11.62 -1.09 3.13
CA MET A 901 10.25 -1.25 2.64
C MET A 901 10.21 -1.92 1.26
N LEU A 902 11.08 -1.52 0.32
CA LEU A 902 11.09 -2.09 -1.03
C LEU A 902 11.33 -3.59 -0.99
N ARG A 903 12.33 -4.03 -0.21
CA ARG A 903 12.65 -5.45 -0.01
C ARG A 903 11.44 -6.21 0.53
N LYS A 904 10.83 -5.74 1.63
CA LYS A 904 9.63 -6.36 2.20
C LYS A 904 8.45 -6.39 1.21
N ALA A 905 8.25 -5.33 0.44
CA ALA A 905 7.18 -5.26 -0.56
C ALA A 905 7.40 -6.29 -1.70
N LEU A 906 8.65 -6.53 -2.09
CA LEU A 906 9.00 -7.57 -3.07
C LEU A 906 8.90 -8.98 -2.47
N ASP A 907 9.25 -9.18 -1.19
CA ASP A 907 9.05 -10.46 -0.47
C ASP A 907 7.56 -10.85 -0.34
N GLU A 908 6.64 -9.89 -0.40
CA GLU A 908 5.18 -10.10 -0.36
C GLU A 908 4.53 -10.17 -1.77
N TYR A 909 5.29 -9.94 -2.85
CA TYR A 909 4.78 -9.87 -4.23
C TYR A 909 4.95 -11.23 -4.95
N HIS A 910 3.93 -12.08 -4.91
CA HIS A 910 3.98 -13.42 -5.50
C HIS A 910 3.24 -13.51 -6.84
N VAL A 911 3.92 -13.98 -7.90
CA VAL A 911 3.34 -14.20 -9.24
C VAL A 911 3.55 -15.63 -9.71
N VAL A 912 2.47 -16.24 -10.22
CA VAL A 912 2.48 -17.54 -10.91
C VAL A 912 1.65 -17.45 -12.20
N GLY A 913 2.09 -18.16 -13.24
CA GLY A 913 1.63 -17.97 -14.61
C GLY A 913 2.85 -17.72 -15.48
N VAL A 914 3.14 -16.45 -15.72
CA VAL A 914 4.37 -15.96 -16.37
C VAL A 914 5.58 -15.95 -15.42
N SER A 915 6.77 -15.96 -16.02
CA SER A 915 8.04 -15.53 -15.42
C SER A 915 7.99 -14.06 -15.02
N THR A 916 8.74 -13.70 -13.99
CA THR A 916 8.81 -12.32 -13.47
C THR A 916 10.22 -11.94 -13.06
N ASN A 917 10.45 -10.63 -12.96
CA ASN A 917 11.71 -10.07 -12.44
C ASN A 917 11.72 -9.80 -10.92
N VAL A 918 10.65 -10.09 -10.17
CA VAL A 918 10.54 -9.83 -8.72
C VAL A 918 11.73 -10.37 -7.93
N GLU A 919 12.14 -11.61 -8.23
CA GLU A 919 13.21 -12.32 -7.55
C GLU A 919 14.57 -11.65 -7.80
N PHE A 920 14.78 -11.08 -8.99
CA PHE A 920 15.95 -10.30 -9.36
C PHE A 920 15.94 -8.91 -8.74
N LEU A 921 14.81 -8.20 -8.78
CA LEU A 921 14.61 -6.91 -8.12
C LEU A 921 14.91 -7.00 -6.62
N ARG A 922 14.50 -8.10 -5.98
CA ARG A 922 14.76 -8.37 -4.57
C ARG A 922 16.26 -8.56 -4.28
N THR A 923 16.99 -9.31 -5.12
CA THR A 923 18.45 -9.45 -5.00
C THR A 923 19.16 -8.11 -5.21
N LEU A 924 18.69 -7.30 -6.17
CA LEU A 924 19.24 -5.97 -6.46
C LEU A 924 19.03 -4.99 -5.30
N ALA A 925 17.80 -4.91 -4.78
CA ALA A 925 17.48 -4.12 -3.58
C ALA A 925 18.21 -4.62 -2.31
N GLY A 926 18.70 -5.86 -2.32
CA GLY A 926 19.54 -6.45 -1.27
C GLY A 926 21.05 -6.32 -1.49
N ASN A 927 21.51 -5.86 -2.65
CA ASN A 927 22.92 -5.84 -3.02
C ASN A 927 23.71 -4.73 -2.29
N GLU A 928 24.92 -5.05 -1.82
CA GLU A 928 25.76 -4.14 -1.04
C GLU A 928 26.11 -2.85 -1.79
N ARG A 929 26.46 -2.93 -3.08
CA ARG A 929 26.81 -1.78 -3.92
C ARG A 929 25.61 -0.85 -4.11
N PHE A 930 24.43 -1.42 -4.29
CA PHE A 930 23.18 -0.65 -4.39
C PHE A 930 22.81 0.03 -3.06
N ILE A 931 23.02 -0.65 -1.93
CA ILE A 931 22.86 -0.08 -0.57
C ILE A 931 23.85 1.09 -0.36
N ASN A 932 25.11 0.91 -0.76
CA ASN A 932 26.20 1.89 -0.63
C ASN A 932 26.10 3.10 -1.59
N GLN A 933 25.07 3.18 -2.44
CA GLN A 933 24.87 4.25 -3.45
C GLN A 933 25.92 4.23 -4.58
N GLU A 934 26.56 3.09 -4.85
CA GLU A 934 27.53 2.91 -5.94
C GLU A 934 26.82 2.74 -7.29
N LEU A 935 26.07 3.77 -7.71
CA LEU A 935 25.20 3.76 -8.88
C LEU A 935 25.93 4.18 -10.17
N GLU A 936 25.67 3.44 -11.26
CA GLU A 936 26.10 3.76 -12.63
C GLU A 936 25.25 2.96 -13.64
N THR A 937 25.12 3.41 -14.89
CA THR A 937 24.28 2.71 -15.88
C THR A 937 24.80 1.33 -16.30
N GLY A 938 26.02 0.98 -15.92
CA GLY A 938 26.63 -0.34 -16.10
C GLY A 938 26.38 -1.34 -14.96
N PHE A 939 25.59 -0.97 -13.93
CA PHE A 939 25.46 -1.74 -12.68
C PHE A 939 25.11 -3.22 -12.87
N ILE A 940 24.07 -3.53 -13.67
CA ILE A 940 23.56 -4.91 -13.80
C ILE A 940 24.57 -5.84 -14.50
N PRO A 941 25.21 -5.47 -15.64
CA PRO A 941 26.33 -6.24 -16.20
C PRO A 941 27.53 -6.39 -15.26
N LYS A 942 27.89 -5.33 -14.52
CA LYS A 942 29.08 -5.30 -13.65
C LYS A 942 28.95 -6.21 -12.44
N HIS A 943 27.77 -6.23 -11.81
CA HIS A 943 27.48 -7.03 -10.61
C HIS A 943 26.69 -8.32 -10.93
N PHE A 944 26.77 -8.80 -12.18
CA PHE A 944 25.97 -9.93 -12.68
C PHE A 944 26.03 -11.17 -11.76
N ASN A 945 27.22 -11.57 -11.31
CA ASN A 945 27.39 -12.75 -10.46
C ASN A 945 26.76 -12.59 -9.07
N GLU A 946 26.69 -11.37 -8.54
CA GLU A 946 26.05 -11.05 -7.26
C GLU A 946 24.52 -10.99 -7.39
N LEU A 947 24.03 -10.55 -8.55
CA LEU A 947 22.59 -10.44 -8.86
C LEU A 947 21.97 -11.76 -9.35
N PHE A 948 22.80 -12.67 -9.87
CA PHE A 948 22.42 -13.99 -10.38
C PHE A 948 23.19 -15.13 -9.69
N PRO A 949 23.12 -15.26 -8.35
CA PRO A 949 23.76 -16.38 -7.65
C PRO A 949 23.25 -17.74 -8.18
N PRO A 950 24.00 -18.84 -7.98
CA PRO A 950 23.54 -20.19 -8.29
C PRO A 950 22.17 -20.51 -7.67
N ILE A 951 21.45 -21.45 -8.28
CA ILE A 951 20.20 -21.97 -7.69
C ILE A 951 20.60 -23.03 -6.65
N GLU A 952 20.32 -22.76 -5.38
CA GLU A 952 20.54 -23.70 -4.28
C GLU A 952 19.53 -24.86 -4.30
N GLU A 953 19.92 -26.02 -3.77
CA GLU A 953 18.99 -27.15 -3.61
C GLU A 953 17.95 -26.85 -2.52
N PRO A 954 16.68 -27.32 -2.67
CA PRO A 954 15.64 -27.08 -1.68
C PRO A 954 15.98 -27.67 -0.30
N LYS A 955 15.93 -26.84 0.74
CA LYS A 955 16.05 -27.27 2.15
C LYS A 955 15.01 -28.37 2.47
N PRO A 956 15.34 -29.38 3.32
CA PRO A 956 14.38 -30.41 3.73
C PRO A 956 13.08 -29.85 4.31
N GLU A 957 13.13 -28.71 5.00
CA GLU A 957 11.96 -28.01 5.56
C GLU A 957 10.99 -27.54 4.46
N LEU A 958 11.51 -27.02 3.33
CA LEU A 958 10.69 -26.57 2.20
C LEU A 958 10.05 -27.76 1.48
N LEU A 959 10.81 -28.85 1.32
CA LEU A 959 10.31 -30.11 0.76
C LEU A 959 9.21 -30.73 1.65
N ALA A 960 9.37 -30.67 2.98
CA ALA A 960 8.34 -31.07 3.94
C ALA A 960 7.10 -30.18 3.86
N GLN A 961 7.24 -28.85 3.74
CA GLN A 961 6.12 -27.91 3.55
C GLN A 961 5.34 -28.19 2.25
N ALA A 962 6.05 -28.44 1.14
CA ALA A 962 5.43 -28.76 -0.15
C ALA A 962 4.68 -30.11 -0.11
N ALA A 963 5.28 -31.13 0.50
CA ALA A 963 4.64 -32.43 0.68
C ALA A 963 3.42 -32.36 1.62
N LEU A 964 3.50 -31.60 2.72
CA LEU A 964 2.37 -31.37 3.61
C LEU A 964 1.22 -30.62 2.90
N PHE A 965 1.53 -29.62 2.07
CA PHE A 965 0.51 -28.95 1.25
C PHE A 965 -0.22 -29.94 0.33
N VAL A 966 0.51 -30.78 -0.41
CA VAL A 966 -0.11 -31.81 -1.28
C VAL A 966 -0.93 -32.81 -0.45
N ALA A 967 -0.36 -33.34 0.64
CA ALA A 967 -1.03 -34.31 1.51
C ALA A 967 -2.32 -33.77 2.15
N LEU A 968 -2.37 -32.48 2.50
CA LEU A 968 -3.53 -31.79 3.06
C LEU A 968 -4.56 -31.40 1.99
N ARG A 969 -4.10 -30.86 0.85
CA ARG A 969 -4.95 -30.52 -0.32
C ARG A 969 -5.75 -31.73 -0.78
N ASP A 970 -5.07 -32.86 -0.94
CA ASP A 970 -5.66 -34.14 -1.37
C ASP A 970 -6.61 -34.75 -0.32
N HIS A 971 -6.65 -34.20 0.91
CA HIS A 971 -7.46 -34.65 2.04
C HIS A 971 -8.58 -33.64 2.41
N THR A 972 -8.93 -32.71 1.51
CA THR A 972 -9.90 -31.63 1.78
C THR A 972 -11.36 -32.09 1.94
N ASP A 973 -12.15 -31.23 2.58
CA ASP A 973 -13.31 -31.62 3.39
C ASP A 973 -14.54 -32.21 2.68
N ILE A 974 -15.23 -33.02 3.47
CA ILE A 974 -16.57 -33.54 3.21
C ILE A 974 -17.57 -32.37 3.21
N PRO A 975 -18.45 -32.23 2.21
CA PRO A 975 -19.46 -31.17 2.21
C PRO A 975 -20.41 -31.36 3.40
N THR A 976 -20.37 -30.42 4.35
CA THR A 976 -21.23 -30.35 5.54
C THR A 976 -22.70 -30.07 5.25
N THR A 977 -23.04 -29.85 3.97
CA THR A 977 -24.36 -29.47 3.46
C THR A 977 -24.87 -30.48 2.41
N GLY A 978 -24.88 -31.77 2.77
CA GLY A 978 -25.48 -32.83 1.98
C GLY A 978 -25.58 -34.15 2.75
N THR A 979 -26.30 -35.14 2.22
CA THR A 979 -26.26 -36.51 2.75
C THR A 979 -24.88 -37.12 2.49
N SER A 980 -24.00 -37.04 3.49
CA SER A 980 -22.64 -37.55 3.42
C SER A 980 -22.65 -39.08 3.35
N SER A 981 -22.25 -39.61 2.19
CA SER A 981 -21.95 -41.03 2.04
C SER A 981 -20.84 -41.43 3.04
N PRO A 982 -20.90 -42.59 3.72
CA PRO A 982 -19.81 -43.03 4.60
C PRO A 982 -18.48 -43.21 3.86
N TRP A 983 -18.52 -43.41 2.54
CA TRP A 983 -17.34 -43.47 1.68
C TRP A 983 -16.72 -42.10 1.38
N ALA A 984 -17.51 -41.02 1.50
CA ALA A 984 -17.00 -39.66 1.51
C ALA A 984 -16.62 -39.24 2.93
N SER A 985 -17.45 -39.54 3.94
CA SER A 985 -17.32 -39.03 5.31
C SER A 985 -16.21 -39.66 6.15
N LEU A 986 -15.56 -40.72 5.67
CA LEU A 986 -14.53 -41.48 6.37
C LEU A 986 -13.27 -41.67 5.49
N PRO A 987 -12.67 -40.59 4.94
CA PRO A 987 -11.39 -40.72 4.25
C PRO A 987 -10.37 -41.32 5.22
N SER A 988 -9.49 -42.17 4.70
CA SER A 988 -8.41 -42.82 5.47
C SER A 988 -8.84 -43.77 6.61
N ARG A 989 -10.12 -43.90 6.97
CA ARG A 989 -10.53 -44.79 8.07
C ARG A 989 -10.21 -46.26 7.76
N ARG A 990 -9.61 -46.97 8.71
CA ARG A 990 -9.28 -48.40 8.63
C ARG A 990 -9.65 -49.11 9.93
N PHE A 991 -10.08 -50.37 9.82
CA PHE A 991 -10.24 -51.25 11.00
C PHE A 991 -8.85 -51.59 11.57
N GLY A 992 -8.38 -50.76 12.50
CA GLY A 992 -7.05 -50.85 13.11
C GLY A 992 -6.53 -49.52 13.64
N GLY A 993 -7.03 -48.38 13.13
CA GLY A 993 -6.65 -47.04 13.57
C GLY A 993 -6.70 -46.02 12.43
N ASP A 994 -6.81 -44.74 12.77
CA ASP A 994 -6.95 -43.63 11.82
C ASP A 994 -5.58 -43.09 11.38
N LYS A 995 -4.73 -43.97 10.83
CA LYS A 995 -3.44 -43.59 10.22
C LYS A 995 -3.62 -43.30 8.73
N TYR A 996 -3.36 -42.05 8.33
CA TYR A 996 -3.22 -41.63 6.93
C TYR A 996 -1.74 -41.61 6.57
N GLU A 997 -1.37 -42.24 5.45
CA GLU A 997 0.00 -42.33 4.97
C GLU A 997 0.06 -41.92 3.48
N ARG A 998 1.00 -41.04 3.13
CA ARG A 998 1.28 -40.65 1.74
C ARG A 998 2.77 -40.68 1.47
N ILE A 999 3.13 -41.12 0.26
CA ILE A 999 4.46 -40.97 -0.32
C ILE A 999 4.32 -40.02 -1.49
N ILE A 1000 5.09 -38.93 -1.48
CA ILE A 1000 5.03 -37.83 -2.44
C ILE A 1000 6.44 -37.65 -3.01
N THR A 1001 6.57 -37.78 -4.32
CA THR A 1001 7.84 -37.55 -5.03
C THR A 1001 7.87 -36.11 -5.55
N LEU A 1002 8.99 -35.42 -5.33
CA LEU A 1002 9.24 -34.04 -5.72
C LEU A 1002 10.60 -33.93 -6.41
N GLN A 1003 10.70 -33.15 -7.47
CA GLN A 1003 11.95 -32.86 -8.18
C GLN A 1003 12.04 -31.34 -8.43
N THR A 1004 13.23 -30.77 -8.63
CA THR A 1004 13.34 -29.38 -9.13
C THR A 1004 13.10 -29.33 -10.63
N GLU A 1005 12.75 -28.16 -11.16
CA GLU A 1005 12.53 -27.94 -12.60
C GLU A 1005 13.84 -28.07 -13.42
N THR A 1006 15.01 -27.97 -12.77
CA THR A 1006 16.32 -28.26 -13.35
C THR A 1006 16.59 -29.76 -13.39
N THR A 1007 16.75 -30.31 -14.60
CA THR A 1007 16.82 -31.76 -14.90
C THR A 1007 18.08 -32.51 -14.42
N SER A 1008 18.78 -32.01 -13.40
CA SER A 1008 20.02 -32.60 -12.85
C SER A 1008 19.88 -33.20 -11.45
N THR A 1009 18.73 -33.00 -10.76
CA THR A 1009 18.49 -33.56 -9.42
C THR A 1009 17.72 -34.87 -9.48
N GLU A 1010 18.14 -35.86 -8.70
CA GLU A 1010 17.35 -37.09 -8.46
C GLU A 1010 16.01 -36.76 -7.75
N PRO A 1011 14.90 -37.48 -8.04
CA PRO A 1011 13.62 -37.23 -7.39
C PRO A 1011 13.65 -37.51 -5.88
N VAL A 1012 13.38 -36.48 -5.08
CA VAL A 1012 13.27 -36.56 -3.62
C VAL A 1012 11.94 -37.23 -3.25
N THR A 1013 11.97 -38.15 -2.31
CA THR A 1013 10.76 -38.83 -1.82
C THR A 1013 10.44 -38.37 -0.40
N VAL A 1014 9.27 -37.78 -0.21
CA VAL A 1014 8.77 -37.35 1.12
C VAL A 1014 7.64 -38.29 1.56
N HIS A 1015 7.82 -38.89 2.73
CA HIS A 1015 6.83 -39.70 3.43
C HIS A 1015 6.11 -38.82 4.47
N VAL A 1016 4.78 -38.90 4.51
CA VAL A 1016 3.91 -38.12 5.41
C VAL A 1016 2.94 -39.08 6.09
N GLU A 1017 3.04 -39.23 7.41
CA GLU A 1017 2.17 -40.07 8.23
C GLU A 1017 1.41 -39.22 9.24
N SER A 1018 0.07 -39.25 9.24
CA SER A 1018 -0.72 -38.56 10.27
C SER A 1018 -0.73 -39.36 11.57
N THR A 1019 -0.29 -38.72 12.65
CA THR A 1019 -0.21 -39.34 13.99
C THR A 1019 -1.44 -39.04 14.84
N THR A 1020 -1.97 -37.82 14.73
CA THR A 1020 -3.25 -37.36 15.29
C THR A 1020 -3.83 -36.26 14.38
N PRO A 1021 -5.12 -35.89 14.48
CA PRO A 1021 -5.69 -34.82 13.66
C PRO A 1021 -4.86 -33.53 13.69
N GLY A 1022 -4.49 -33.04 12.51
CA GLY A 1022 -3.65 -31.85 12.34
C GLY A 1022 -2.16 -32.03 12.65
N HIS A 1023 -1.69 -33.25 12.96
CA HIS A 1023 -0.28 -33.55 13.25
C HIS A 1023 0.26 -34.69 12.39
N PHE A 1024 1.50 -34.53 11.93
CA PHE A 1024 2.15 -35.42 10.97
C PHE A 1024 3.60 -35.70 11.32
N ASP A 1025 4.04 -36.95 11.18
CA ASP A 1025 5.45 -37.29 11.05
C ASP A 1025 5.83 -37.17 9.57
N VAL A 1026 6.91 -36.46 9.26
CA VAL A 1026 7.34 -36.18 7.87
C VAL A 1026 8.80 -36.57 7.67
N THR A 1027 9.07 -37.55 6.82
CA THR A 1027 10.43 -37.98 6.48
C THR A 1027 10.77 -37.65 5.04
N VAL A 1028 11.70 -36.71 4.83
CA VAL A 1028 12.28 -36.34 3.54
C VAL A 1028 13.48 -37.23 3.26
N LYS A 1029 13.46 -37.97 2.15
CA LYS A 1029 14.54 -38.87 1.70
C LYS A 1029 15.08 -38.42 0.34
N THR A 1030 16.36 -38.09 0.31
CA THR A 1030 17.14 -37.90 -0.93
C THR A 1030 17.90 -39.19 -1.25
N SER A 1031 18.74 -39.18 -2.29
CA SER A 1031 19.67 -40.28 -2.58
C SER A 1031 20.84 -40.39 -1.58
N THR A 1032 21.09 -39.36 -0.76
CA THR A 1032 22.26 -39.25 0.13
C THR A 1032 21.92 -39.00 1.60
N SER A 1033 20.70 -38.53 1.91
CA SER A 1033 20.28 -38.13 3.25
C SER A 1033 18.82 -38.46 3.56
N SER A 1034 18.48 -38.57 4.85
CA SER A 1034 17.12 -38.82 5.32
C SER A 1034 16.85 -37.99 6.58
N HIS A 1035 15.98 -36.98 6.46
CA HIS A 1035 15.62 -36.06 7.54
C HIS A 1035 14.18 -36.31 7.98
N THR A 1036 13.93 -36.38 9.29
CA THR A 1036 12.58 -36.63 9.84
C THR A 1036 12.17 -35.52 10.79
N PHE A 1037 10.99 -34.96 10.56
CA PHE A 1037 10.32 -33.98 11.41
C PHE A 1037 9.14 -34.70 12.09
N PRO A 1038 9.24 -35.04 13.40
CA PRO A 1038 8.16 -35.71 14.11
C PRO A 1038 7.10 -34.73 14.63
N SER A 1039 5.84 -35.18 14.68
CA SER A 1039 4.70 -34.50 15.29
C SER A 1039 4.48 -33.05 14.82
N VAL A 1040 4.74 -32.78 13.54
CA VAL A 1040 4.58 -31.47 12.90
C VAL A 1040 3.10 -31.07 12.91
N PRO A 1041 2.68 -30.02 13.63
CA PRO A 1041 1.34 -29.48 13.47
C PRO A 1041 1.26 -28.78 12.10
N ALA A 1042 0.29 -29.18 11.28
CA ALA A 1042 0.09 -28.63 9.95
C ALA A 1042 -1.39 -28.52 9.57
N GLN A 1043 -1.76 -27.43 8.90
CA GLN A 1043 -3.13 -27.19 8.42
C GLN A 1043 -3.14 -26.28 7.19
N LEU A 1044 -4.15 -26.44 6.33
CA LEU A 1044 -4.41 -25.53 5.21
C LEU A 1044 -5.15 -24.30 5.73
N ILE A 1045 -4.57 -23.09 5.62
CA ILE A 1045 -5.24 -21.83 5.98
C ILE A 1045 -6.05 -21.28 4.80
N SER A 1046 -5.56 -21.51 3.58
CA SER A 1046 -6.22 -21.13 2.32
C SER A 1046 -5.93 -22.18 1.26
N PRO A 1047 -6.65 -22.22 0.13
CA PRO A 1047 -6.35 -23.14 -0.99
C PRO A 1047 -4.91 -23.11 -1.51
N THR A 1048 -4.13 -22.07 -1.20
CA THR A 1048 -2.72 -21.91 -1.58
C THR A 1048 -1.80 -21.66 -0.38
N THR A 1049 -2.24 -21.85 0.88
CA THR A 1049 -1.41 -21.52 2.07
C THR A 1049 -1.46 -22.64 3.10
N VAL A 1050 -0.30 -23.23 3.40
CA VAL A 1050 -0.11 -24.20 4.49
C VAL A 1050 0.55 -23.52 5.70
N SER A 1051 0.06 -23.80 6.90
CA SER A 1051 0.75 -23.51 8.15
C SER A 1051 1.49 -24.75 8.62
N THR A 1052 2.72 -24.59 9.10
CA THR A 1052 3.52 -25.69 9.68
C THR A 1052 4.35 -25.20 10.86
N THR A 1053 4.58 -26.04 11.88
CA THR A 1053 5.69 -25.83 12.83
C THR A 1053 6.73 -26.93 12.67
N LEU A 1054 7.80 -26.65 11.92
CA LEU A 1054 8.91 -27.57 11.66
C LEU A 1054 10.10 -27.18 12.54
N SER A 1055 10.72 -28.14 13.25
CA SER A 1055 11.91 -27.88 14.09
C SER A 1055 11.73 -26.71 15.07
N SER A 1056 10.54 -26.58 15.67
CA SER A 1056 10.09 -25.46 16.53
C SER A 1056 9.95 -24.09 15.85
N VAL A 1057 10.17 -23.98 14.54
CA VAL A 1057 9.94 -22.76 13.75
C VAL A 1057 8.53 -22.80 13.15
N PHE A 1058 7.70 -21.82 13.51
CA PHE A 1058 6.37 -21.63 12.89
C PHE A 1058 6.50 -20.89 11.56
N ALA A 1059 5.91 -21.45 10.51
CA ALA A 1059 5.89 -20.89 9.17
C ALA A 1059 4.48 -20.90 8.56
N LYS A 1060 4.23 -19.94 7.65
CA LYS A 1060 3.10 -19.93 6.72
C LYS A 1060 3.68 -19.88 5.31
N THR A 1061 3.53 -20.96 4.57
CA THR A 1061 4.14 -21.15 3.25
C THR A 1061 3.06 -21.09 2.19
N THR A 1062 3.26 -20.24 1.17
CA THR A 1062 2.32 -20.17 0.04
C THR A 1062 2.75 -21.17 -1.02
N VAL A 1063 1.89 -22.13 -1.36
CA VAL A 1063 2.14 -23.13 -2.39
C VAL A 1063 1.04 -23.03 -3.43
N VAL A 1064 1.42 -22.72 -4.66
CA VAL A 1064 0.50 -22.63 -5.80
C VAL A 1064 0.72 -23.83 -6.70
N SER A 1065 -0.30 -24.67 -6.83
CA SER A 1065 -0.34 -25.75 -7.82
C SER A 1065 -0.65 -25.17 -9.20
N GLN A 1066 0.18 -25.54 -10.18
CA GLN A 1066 0.05 -25.23 -11.60
C GLN A 1066 0.07 -26.58 -12.36
N PRO A 1067 -1.09 -27.19 -12.65
CA PRO A 1067 -1.16 -28.42 -13.44
C PRO A 1067 -0.66 -28.20 -14.88
N PRO A 1068 -0.22 -29.25 -15.58
CA PRO A 1068 0.17 -29.16 -16.98
C PRO A 1068 -1.04 -28.85 -17.87
N SER A 1069 -0.79 -28.30 -19.07
CA SER A 1069 -1.87 -28.05 -20.02
C SER A 1069 -2.52 -29.37 -20.47
N PRO A 1070 -3.88 -29.49 -20.51
CA PRO A 1070 -4.57 -30.67 -21.02
C PRO A 1070 -4.26 -31.00 -22.50
N SER A 1071 -3.65 -30.08 -23.25
CA SER A 1071 -3.22 -30.30 -24.64
C SER A 1071 -1.89 -31.05 -24.78
N VAL A 1072 -1.13 -31.24 -23.68
CA VAL A 1072 0.22 -31.80 -23.72
C VAL A 1072 0.24 -33.21 -23.10
N PRO A 1073 0.66 -34.26 -23.83
CA PRO A 1073 0.73 -35.61 -23.28
C PRO A 1073 1.76 -35.71 -22.14
N ALA A 1074 1.47 -36.52 -21.13
CA ALA A 1074 2.37 -36.75 -20.01
C ALA A 1074 3.67 -37.44 -20.47
N SER A 1075 4.81 -36.96 -19.97
CA SER A 1075 6.14 -37.48 -20.29
C SER A 1075 7.07 -37.40 -19.08
N THR A 1076 8.35 -37.74 -19.27
CA THR A 1076 9.42 -37.49 -18.29
C THR A 1076 9.91 -36.04 -18.26
N SER A 1077 9.42 -35.16 -19.14
CA SER A 1077 9.78 -33.73 -19.13
C SER A 1077 9.01 -32.95 -18.05
N PRO A 1078 9.68 -32.12 -17.23
CA PRO A 1078 9.04 -31.22 -16.26
C PRO A 1078 7.94 -30.33 -16.85
N ASN A 1079 8.04 -29.99 -18.13
CA ASN A 1079 7.02 -29.19 -18.83
C ASN A 1079 5.64 -29.88 -18.93
N THR A 1080 5.59 -31.20 -18.71
CA THR A 1080 4.38 -32.04 -18.80
C THR A 1080 3.87 -32.51 -17.43
N MET A 1081 4.40 -31.95 -16.35
CA MET A 1081 4.14 -32.34 -14.95
C MET A 1081 3.39 -31.25 -14.19
N GLU A 1082 2.81 -31.59 -13.02
CA GLU A 1082 2.28 -30.58 -12.11
C GLU A 1082 3.43 -29.83 -11.44
N ARG A 1083 3.43 -28.50 -11.58
CA ARG A 1083 4.37 -27.60 -10.92
C ARG A 1083 3.81 -27.11 -9.60
N LEU A 1084 4.61 -27.14 -8.54
CA LEU A 1084 4.37 -26.44 -7.29
C LEU A 1084 5.29 -25.22 -7.22
N ARG A 1085 4.72 -24.02 -7.28
CA ARG A 1085 5.45 -22.78 -6.97
C ARG A 1085 5.34 -22.54 -5.46
N VAL A 1086 6.44 -22.74 -4.74
CA VAL A 1086 6.53 -22.61 -3.28
C VAL A 1086 7.18 -21.28 -2.95
N PHE A 1087 6.48 -20.42 -2.22
CA PHE A 1087 6.98 -19.16 -1.69
C PHE A 1087 7.19 -19.30 -0.18
N SER A 1088 8.45 -19.27 0.25
CA SER A 1088 8.88 -19.42 1.65
C SER A 1088 10.13 -18.55 1.88
N GLU A 1089 10.24 -17.91 3.06
CA GLU A 1089 11.36 -17.01 3.41
C GLU A 1089 11.61 -15.86 2.38
N GLY A 1090 10.60 -15.50 1.58
CA GLY A 1090 10.71 -14.53 0.45
C GLY A 1090 11.27 -15.14 -0.84
N HIS A 1091 11.67 -16.41 -0.85
CA HIS A 1091 12.18 -17.12 -2.03
C HIS A 1091 11.05 -17.91 -2.72
N LYS A 1092 11.03 -17.85 -4.06
CA LYS A 1092 10.21 -18.71 -4.92
C LYS A 1092 11.05 -19.92 -5.37
N THR A 1093 10.66 -21.10 -4.92
CA THR A 1093 11.19 -22.39 -5.40
C THR A 1093 10.15 -23.02 -6.33
N THR A 1094 10.60 -23.58 -7.46
CA THR A 1094 9.72 -24.41 -8.31
C THR A 1094 10.09 -25.87 -8.16
N LEU A 1095 9.11 -26.66 -7.71
CA LEU A 1095 9.17 -28.11 -7.68
C LEU A 1095 8.20 -28.66 -8.73
N VAL A 1096 8.44 -29.88 -9.20
CA VAL A 1096 7.47 -30.67 -9.98
C VAL A 1096 7.12 -31.97 -9.26
N ILE A 1097 5.89 -32.42 -9.43
CA ILE A 1097 5.41 -33.76 -9.04
C ILE A 1097 5.54 -34.65 -10.28
N PRO A 1098 6.43 -35.67 -10.30
CA PRO A 1098 6.59 -36.54 -11.46
C PRO A 1098 5.32 -37.28 -11.84
N SER A 1099 5.01 -37.29 -13.13
CA SER A 1099 3.87 -38.03 -13.69
C SER A 1099 4.01 -39.54 -13.41
N PRO A 1100 2.95 -40.24 -12.98
CA PRO A 1100 3.00 -41.68 -12.73
C PRO A 1100 3.43 -42.48 -13.97
N ASN A 1101 4.25 -43.52 -13.78
CA ASN A 1101 4.77 -44.35 -14.88
C ASN A 1101 3.67 -44.89 -15.83
N TRP A 1102 2.49 -45.23 -15.30
CA TRP A 1102 1.36 -45.69 -16.13
C TRP A 1102 0.82 -44.58 -17.05
N LEU A 1103 0.82 -43.32 -16.59
CA LEU A 1103 0.37 -42.17 -17.36
C LEU A 1103 1.41 -41.79 -18.43
N ILE A 1104 2.71 -41.88 -18.10
CA ILE A 1104 3.81 -41.73 -19.07
C ILE A 1104 3.73 -42.84 -20.14
N SER A 1105 3.41 -44.08 -19.77
CA SER A 1105 3.26 -45.18 -20.74
C SER A 1105 2.08 -45.01 -21.71
N LEU A 1106 1.12 -44.13 -21.40
CA LEU A 1106 0.04 -43.74 -22.33
C LEU A 1106 0.44 -42.58 -23.26
N GLY A 1107 1.45 -41.78 -22.89
CA GLY A 1107 1.99 -40.69 -23.70
C GLY A 1107 3.18 -41.07 -24.58
N GLY A 1108 3.86 -42.19 -24.28
CA GLY A 1108 5.08 -42.65 -24.97
C GLY A 1108 4.91 -42.84 -26.49
N ASP A 1109 3.76 -43.36 -26.93
CA ASP A 1109 3.44 -43.59 -28.34
C ASP A 1109 3.24 -42.29 -29.16
N VAL A 1110 3.26 -41.11 -28.51
CA VAL A 1110 2.93 -39.80 -29.13
C VAL A 1110 4.15 -38.87 -29.23
N LEU A 1111 5.22 -39.09 -28.46
CA LEU A 1111 6.27 -38.08 -28.19
C LEU A 1111 7.72 -38.53 -28.50
N SER A 1112 7.94 -39.34 -29.53
CA SER A 1112 9.30 -39.70 -29.99
C SER A 1112 10.03 -38.49 -30.61
N ALA A 1113 10.75 -37.72 -29.80
CA ALA A 1113 11.35 -36.45 -30.19
C ALA A 1113 12.50 -36.56 -31.21
N ALA A 1114 12.46 -35.74 -32.27
CA ALA A 1114 13.53 -35.59 -33.24
C ALA A 1114 14.67 -34.71 -32.71
N LYS A 1115 15.93 -35.05 -33.07
CA LYS A 1115 17.14 -34.36 -32.55
C LYS A 1115 17.32 -32.91 -33.05
N GLY A 1116 16.70 -32.51 -34.15
CA GLY A 1116 16.85 -31.17 -34.75
C GLY A 1116 15.65 -30.25 -34.60
N ALA A 1117 14.70 -30.59 -33.72
CA ALA A 1117 13.47 -29.81 -33.51
C ALA A 1117 13.73 -28.45 -32.83
N ILE A 1118 13.62 -27.36 -33.60
CA ILE A 1118 13.62 -25.97 -33.12
C ILE A 1118 12.22 -25.64 -32.60
N LYS A 1119 12.15 -25.17 -31.35
CA LYS A 1119 10.91 -24.86 -30.64
C LYS A 1119 10.86 -23.39 -30.24
N ALA A 1120 9.66 -22.84 -30.09
CA ALA A 1120 9.47 -21.49 -29.59
C ALA A 1120 10.00 -21.38 -28.14
N PRO A 1121 10.96 -20.49 -27.84
CA PRO A 1121 11.49 -20.34 -26.48
C PRO A 1121 10.60 -19.48 -25.57
N MET A 1122 9.52 -18.93 -26.13
CA MET A 1122 8.60 -17.98 -25.49
C MET A 1122 7.33 -17.89 -26.35
N PRO A 1123 6.14 -17.58 -25.80
CA PRO A 1123 4.98 -17.29 -26.61
C PRO A 1123 5.19 -16.00 -27.42
N SER A 1124 4.86 -16.04 -28.71
CA SER A 1124 5.32 -15.04 -29.69
C SER A 1124 4.51 -15.07 -30.98
N LEU A 1125 4.66 -14.01 -31.78
CA LEU A 1125 4.16 -13.92 -33.15
C LEU A 1125 5.27 -14.32 -34.13
N VAL A 1126 5.01 -15.26 -35.05
CA VAL A 1126 5.97 -15.60 -36.12
C VAL A 1126 5.95 -14.50 -37.17
N VAL A 1127 6.98 -13.65 -37.20
CA VAL A 1127 7.10 -12.56 -38.19
C VAL A 1127 7.51 -13.13 -39.55
N GLU A 1128 8.57 -13.95 -39.55
CA GLU A 1128 9.24 -14.37 -40.78
C GLU A 1128 9.80 -15.79 -40.65
N MET A 1129 9.21 -16.76 -41.35
CA MET A 1129 9.88 -18.01 -41.72
C MET A 1129 10.94 -17.71 -42.80
N ARG A 1130 12.21 -18.01 -42.52
CA ARG A 1130 13.33 -17.76 -43.46
C ARG A 1130 13.72 -18.98 -44.29
N VAL A 1131 13.15 -20.14 -44.00
CA VAL A 1131 13.44 -21.44 -44.64
C VAL A 1131 12.16 -22.10 -45.13
N LYS A 1132 12.31 -23.09 -46.01
CA LYS A 1132 11.23 -23.94 -46.54
C LYS A 1132 11.49 -25.42 -46.26
N VAL A 1133 10.43 -26.23 -46.29
CA VAL A 1133 10.57 -27.70 -46.25
C VAL A 1133 11.36 -28.17 -47.48
N GLY A 1134 12.37 -29.01 -47.26
CA GLY A 1134 13.34 -29.46 -48.26
C GLY A 1134 14.55 -28.55 -48.44
N GLU A 1135 14.65 -27.44 -47.70
CA GLU A 1135 15.80 -26.52 -47.74
C GLU A 1135 16.92 -27.02 -46.83
N ARG A 1136 18.18 -27.00 -47.29
CA ARG A 1136 19.35 -27.33 -46.45
C ARG A 1136 19.82 -26.09 -45.70
N VAL A 1137 20.15 -26.26 -44.43
CA VAL A 1137 20.60 -25.19 -43.52
C VAL A 1137 21.96 -25.52 -42.90
N GLU A 1138 22.77 -24.49 -42.70
CA GLU A 1138 24.03 -24.55 -41.95
C GLU A 1138 23.80 -24.25 -40.46
N GLU A 1139 24.66 -24.77 -39.58
CA GLU A 1139 24.62 -24.45 -38.16
C GLU A 1139 24.76 -22.94 -37.93
N GLY A 1140 23.92 -22.37 -37.06
CA GLY A 1140 23.88 -20.92 -36.82
C GLY A 1140 23.15 -20.11 -37.90
N GLN A 1141 22.72 -20.69 -39.02
CA GLN A 1141 21.88 -20.01 -40.02
C GLN A 1141 20.55 -19.53 -39.38
N ALA A 1142 20.05 -18.36 -39.77
CA ALA A 1142 18.79 -17.83 -39.24
C ALA A 1142 17.57 -18.53 -39.89
N VAL A 1143 16.69 -19.10 -39.06
CA VAL A 1143 15.60 -19.99 -39.50
C VAL A 1143 14.22 -19.34 -39.35
N VAL A 1144 14.00 -18.66 -38.22
CA VAL A 1144 12.71 -18.01 -37.87
C VAL A 1144 12.97 -16.67 -37.19
N VAL A 1145 12.16 -15.67 -37.49
CA VAL A 1145 12.04 -14.44 -36.70
C VAL A 1145 10.71 -14.45 -35.95
N LEU A 1146 10.80 -14.31 -34.63
CA LEU A 1146 9.68 -14.17 -33.71
C LEU A 1146 9.61 -12.71 -33.23
N GLU A 1147 8.43 -12.10 -33.15
CA GLU A 1147 8.20 -10.89 -32.37
C GLU A 1147 7.51 -11.27 -31.06
N SER A 1148 8.02 -10.77 -29.95
CA SER A 1148 7.28 -10.70 -28.70
C SER A 1148 7.59 -9.38 -28.01
N MET A 1149 6.54 -8.65 -27.62
CA MET A 1149 6.61 -7.43 -26.82
C MET A 1149 7.55 -6.38 -27.43
N LYS A 1150 7.35 -6.11 -28.73
CA LYS A 1150 8.12 -5.17 -29.59
C LYS A 1150 9.60 -5.54 -29.77
N THR A 1151 9.99 -6.77 -29.44
CA THR A 1151 11.35 -7.28 -29.59
C THR A 1151 11.37 -8.43 -30.61
N GLU A 1152 12.22 -8.32 -31.63
CA GLU A 1152 12.51 -9.40 -32.57
C GLU A 1152 13.55 -10.36 -31.99
N THR A 1153 13.23 -11.65 -31.95
CA THR A 1153 14.12 -12.76 -31.60
C THR A 1153 14.35 -13.62 -32.84
N VAL A 1154 15.60 -13.71 -33.28
CA VAL A 1154 15.98 -14.53 -34.46
C VAL A 1154 16.48 -15.89 -33.99
N LEU A 1155 15.68 -16.93 -34.22
CA LEU A 1155 16.08 -18.32 -33.98
C LEU A 1155 17.00 -18.81 -35.09
N ARG A 1156 17.96 -19.66 -34.71
CA ARG A 1156 19.02 -20.18 -35.57
C ARG A 1156 19.03 -21.71 -35.56
N ALA A 1157 19.63 -22.32 -36.58
CA ALA A 1157 19.77 -23.76 -36.68
C ALA A 1157 20.78 -24.28 -35.65
N ASN A 1158 20.37 -25.27 -34.86
CA ASN A 1158 21.20 -25.89 -33.81
C ASN A 1158 22.20 -26.91 -34.39
N VAL A 1159 22.00 -27.33 -35.64
CA VAL A 1159 22.73 -28.37 -36.38
C VAL A 1159 22.65 -28.05 -37.87
N ALA A 1160 23.61 -28.51 -38.67
CA ALA A 1160 23.48 -28.54 -40.12
C ALA A 1160 22.61 -29.74 -40.56
N GLY A 1161 21.80 -29.55 -41.61
CA GLY A 1161 20.89 -30.60 -42.10
C GLY A 1161 19.82 -30.08 -43.05
N VAL A 1162 18.77 -30.89 -43.27
CA VAL A 1162 17.65 -30.54 -44.16
C VAL A 1162 16.38 -30.27 -43.35
N VAL A 1163 15.69 -29.17 -43.65
CA VAL A 1163 14.41 -28.80 -43.03
C VAL A 1163 13.33 -29.79 -43.46
N LYS A 1164 12.90 -30.63 -42.52
CA LYS A 1164 11.98 -31.75 -42.73
C LYS A 1164 10.52 -31.37 -42.53
N ALA A 1165 10.25 -30.49 -41.56
CA ALA A 1165 8.91 -29.97 -41.30
C ALA A 1165 8.96 -28.52 -40.80
N ILE A 1166 7.86 -27.80 -41.00
CA ILE A 1166 7.62 -26.45 -40.46
C ILE A 1166 6.25 -26.46 -39.78
N GLY A 1167 6.22 -26.17 -38.47
CA GLY A 1167 5.04 -26.28 -37.60
C GLY A 1167 4.23 -24.98 -37.43
N CYS A 1168 4.60 -23.91 -38.13
CA CYS A 1168 4.00 -22.58 -38.03
C CYS A 1168 4.06 -21.77 -39.34
N LYS A 1169 3.31 -20.66 -39.40
CA LYS A 1169 3.24 -19.76 -40.57
C LYS A 1169 3.55 -18.31 -40.17
N ASN A 1170 3.96 -17.47 -41.13
CA ASN A 1170 4.04 -16.03 -40.90
C ASN A 1170 2.68 -15.47 -40.46
N GLY A 1171 2.67 -14.61 -39.45
CA GLY A 1171 1.47 -14.08 -38.80
C GLY A 1171 0.81 -15.03 -37.78
N GLU A 1172 1.37 -16.21 -37.52
CA GLU A 1172 0.82 -17.17 -36.56
C GLU A 1172 1.32 -16.90 -35.14
N MET A 1173 0.41 -16.94 -34.16
CA MET A 1173 0.77 -16.97 -32.75
C MET A 1173 1.21 -18.38 -32.33
N VAL A 1174 2.33 -18.47 -31.62
CA VAL A 1174 2.90 -19.72 -31.11
C VAL A 1174 3.07 -19.66 -29.59
N GLU A 1175 2.88 -20.79 -28.93
CA GLU A 1175 3.09 -20.98 -27.49
C GLU A 1175 4.51 -21.46 -27.19
N GLU A 1176 5.00 -21.30 -25.96
CA GLU A 1176 6.30 -21.85 -25.54
C GLU A 1176 6.36 -23.37 -25.79
N GLY A 1177 7.49 -23.86 -26.27
CA GLY A 1177 7.70 -25.28 -26.55
C GLY A 1177 6.99 -25.81 -27.80
N LYS A 1178 6.16 -25.01 -28.48
CA LYS A 1178 5.62 -25.38 -29.80
C LYS A 1178 6.76 -25.56 -30.80
N GLU A 1179 6.71 -26.66 -31.55
CA GLU A 1179 7.68 -26.96 -32.59
C GLU A 1179 7.46 -26.05 -33.80
N LEU A 1180 8.54 -25.39 -34.23
CA LEU A 1180 8.51 -24.40 -35.32
C LEU A 1180 9.12 -24.99 -36.59
N VAL A 1181 10.25 -25.70 -36.46
CA VAL A 1181 10.98 -26.33 -37.56
C VAL A 1181 11.63 -27.62 -37.07
N ASP A 1182 11.45 -28.73 -37.78
CA ASP A 1182 12.24 -29.95 -37.59
C ASP A 1182 13.36 -30.01 -38.64
N ILE A 1183 14.58 -30.24 -38.19
CA ILE A 1183 15.76 -30.39 -39.04
C ILE A 1183 16.23 -31.84 -38.95
N GLU A 1184 16.24 -32.53 -40.08
CA GLU A 1184 16.92 -33.81 -40.22
C GLU A 1184 18.42 -33.53 -40.33
N ALA A 1185 19.12 -33.68 -39.20
CA ALA A 1185 20.56 -33.43 -39.10
C ALA A 1185 21.33 -34.35 -40.05
N ASP A 1186 22.36 -33.81 -40.71
CA ASP A 1186 23.26 -34.62 -41.53
C ASP A 1186 23.94 -35.68 -40.63
N SER A 1187 23.84 -36.95 -41.02
CA SER A 1187 24.37 -38.06 -40.22
C SER A 1187 25.90 -38.00 -40.15
N GLU A 1188 26.45 -37.95 -38.94
CA GLU A 1188 27.91 -37.95 -38.71
C GLU A 1188 28.58 -39.12 -39.44
N SER A 1189 29.45 -38.78 -40.41
CA SER A 1189 30.36 -39.74 -41.01
C SER A 1189 31.50 -40.02 -40.03
N SER A 1190 31.49 -41.23 -39.47
CA SER A 1190 32.47 -41.79 -38.53
C SER A 1190 33.93 -41.66 -38.97
#